data_AF-A0A5A7MHS9-F1
#
_entry.id   AF-A0A5A7MHS9-F1
#
_cell.length_a   1.000
_cell.length_b   1.000
_cell.length_c   1.000
_cell.angle_alpha   90.00
_cell.angle_beta   90.00
_cell.angle_gamma   90.00
#
_symmetry.space_group_name_H-M   'P 1'
#
loop_
_entity.id
_entity.type
_entity.pdbx_description
1 polymer ?
#
loop_
_entity_poly.entity_id
_entity_poly.type
_entity_poly.pdbx_seq_one_letter_code
_entity_poly.pdbx_strand_id
1 'polypeptide(L)'
;MSKPSGVGPSTNGSVDPFAWWRAAGTYAVDAAQRAVLYADIERQVGDQYRTQREARMPNVLHFPAEFVMSGLDLPRPVNYGLVRIQASEDRPADPAKRPFVVIDPRAGHGPGIGGFKPHSEIGAALEAGHPCYFVGFLPDPVPGQTVEDVMRAEAAFMRRVAELHPESEGKPAVIGNCQAGWQILMTAAVWPELFGPIIVAGAPLSYWAGDNPMRYSGGLLGGSWMTALASDLGNGRFDGAHLVQNFEQLDPANTLWSKQYKVYANVDTEAERYIGFEKYWGGYVFLNDVEMQYIVDNLFIGNRLSTAQLLTSDGVRIDLRNIRSPILVFCSYGDNITPPAQALGWITDLYASDDDVRAHDQTIIFSTHDSIGHLGIFVSGTVGSKQHRKFASAIEQINLLPAGIYRASVDDATKQEQKLLHDPYLLSIRASGIDEVRDIVKPDPESDRRFDAAARVSDINLALYRSIWQPWVCALSTSQSAHWLQTLHPMRLQFEAWSSQHPLACLIRSSAEYIRGHRQPVDEANPWWQMQQRYSAALDRALDDFRDRRDHIYALWFDMLYGSPLMQALAGHAYGESAAVRQHPGSTPEHLALMVGRQRQIESSVDQGGVLEATLRGLLNVLSRRPAVDERYYHLAAQLLEQQAPGRWSLAELRAAIREQTLVMRQCGSAAVEAIPGLLKNTPADTIRKAGEAITQMAAIDKEPGAEEDAVKHALQQVQALFEQAALAQQPRIQAPLELAPAPVQTPAAPQRAAVAARRKPAAPRGKKGVR
;
A
#
# COMPACT_ATOMS: atom_id res chain seq x y z
N MET A 1 4.58 -56.67 -22.98
CA MET A 1 3.95 -57.42 -24.10
C MET A 1 3.01 -56.49 -24.86
N SER A 2 2.64 -56.84 -26.09
CA SER A 2 1.65 -56.15 -26.96
C SER A 2 1.86 -54.64 -27.22
N LYS A 3 2.56 -54.34 -28.34
CA LYS A 3 2.41 -53.06 -29.06
C LYS A 3 1.04 -53.02 -29.75
N PRO A 4 0.33 -51.87 -29.82
CA PRO A 4 -0.55 -51.56 -30.93
C PRO A 4 0.29 -51.12 -32.14
N SER A 5 -0.02 -51.62 -33.31
CA SER A 5 0.61 -51.24 -34.59
C SER A 5 0.19 -49.83 -35.01
N GLY A 6 1.14 -49.02 -35.47
CA GLY A 6 0.85 -47.69 -35.99
C GLY A 6 0.15 -47.72 -37.35
N VAL A 7 -0.71 -46.73 -37.57
CA VAL A 7 -1.13 -46.25 -38.89
C VAL A 7 -0.71 -44.79 -38.96
N GLY A 8 0.19 -44.45 -39.89
CA GLY A 8 0.64 -43.08 -40.07
C GLY A 8 -0.46 -42.18 -40.65
N PRO A 9 -0.39 -40.85 -40.47
CA PRO A 9 -1.38 -39.95 -41.03
C PRO A 9 -1.33 -39.99 -42.56
N SER A 10 -2.42 -40.42 -43.19
CA SER A 10 -2.57 -40.33 -44.64
C SER A 10 -2.76 -38.87 -45.06
N THR A 11 -1.68 -38.25 -45.55
CA THR A 11 -1.70 -36.93 -46.17
C THR A 11 -2.45 -36.97 -47.50
N ASN A 12 -3.77 -36.80 -47.45
CA ASN A 12 -4.61 -36.32 -48.56
C ASN A 12 -6.04 -36.02 -48.06
N GLY A 13 -6.17 -34.95 -47.27
CA GLY A 13 -7.47 -34.39 -46.90
C GLY A 13 -8.00 -33.50 -48.03
N SER A 14 -8.68 -34.09 -49.02
CA SER A 14 -9.49 -33.30 -49.96
C SER A 14 -10.65 -32.68 -49.19
N VAL A 15 -10.57 -31.37 -48.92
CA VAL A 15 -11.66 -30.61 -48.29
C VAL A 15 -12.89 -30.71 -49.19
N ASP A 16 -13.98 -31.34 -48.73
CA ASP A 16 -15.26 -31.32 -49.46
C ASP A 16 -15.71 -29.85 -49.61
N PRO A 17 -15.77 -29.30 -50.85
CA PRO A 17 -16.17 -27.92 -51.05
C PRO A 17 -17.56 -27.62 -50.49
N PHE A 18 -18.48 -28.59 -50.51
CA PHE A 18 -19.83 -28.41 -49.97
C PHE A 18 -19.87 -28.41 -48.44
N ALA A 19 -18.98 -29.14 -47.77
CA ALA A 19 -18.80 -29.05 -46.31
C ALA A 19 -18.17 -27.70 -45.93
N TRP A 20 -17.16 -27.25 -46.69
CA TRP A 20 -16.49 -25.95 -46.47
C TRP A 20 -17.45 -24.76 -46.60
N TRP A 21 -18.30 -24.74 -47.63
CA TRP A 21 -19.32 -23.70 -47.80
C TRP A 21 -20.44 -23.78 -46.76
N ARG A 22 -20.85 -24.97 -46.31
CA ARG A 22 -21.81 -25.11 -45.19
C ARG A 22 -21.23 -24.59 -43.88
N ALA A 23 -19.97 -24.89 -43.58
CA ALA A 23 -19.26 -24.34 -42.42
C ALA A 23 -19.09 -22.80 -42.51
N ALA A 24 -18.89 -22.26 -43.72
CA ALA A 24 -18.85 -20.81 -43.95
C ALA A 24 -20.22 -20.17 -43.66
N GLY A 25 -21.31 -20.80 -44.10
CA GLY A 25 -22.67 -20.31 -43.89
C GLY A 25 -23.08 -20.26 -42.42
N THR A 26 -22.80 -21.33 -41.64
CA THR A 26 -23.10 -21.33 -40.19
C THR A 26 -22.27 -20.31 -39.43
N TYR A 27 -20.98 -20.19 -39.76
CA TYR A 27 -20.11 -19.13 -39.21
C TYR A 27 -20.61 -17.72 -39.58
N ALA A 28 -21.10 -17.49 -40.81
CA ALA A 28 -21.57 -16.17 -41.25
C ALA A 28 -22.85 -15.73 -40.52
N VAL A 29 -23.80 -16.65 -40.29
CA VAL A 29 -25.00 -16.38 -39.47
C VAL A 29 -24.60 -16.00 -38.05
N ASP A 30 -23.74 -16.81 -37.43
CA ASP A 30 -23.25 -16.59 -36.07
C ASP A 30 -22.47 -15.26 -35.94
N ALA A 31 -21.56 -14.96 -36.86
CA ALA A 31 -20.82 -13.69 -36.89
C ALA A 31 -21.74 -12.47 -37.06
N ALA A 32 -22.77 -12.56 -37.91
CA ALA A 32 -23.76 -11.50 -38.05
C ALA A 32 -24.58 -11.31 -36.76
N GLN A 33 -24.96 -12.41 -36.09
CA GLN A 33 -25.62 -12.34 -34.78
C GLN A 33 -24.73 -11.69 -33.72
N ARG A 34 -23.46 -12.08 -33.62
CA ARG A 34 -22.50 -11.49 -32.67
C ARG A 34 -22.27 -10.00 -32.95
N ALA A 35 -22.19 -9.58 -34.21
CA ALA A 35 -22.01 -8.16 -34.56
C ALA A 35 -23.19 -7.30 -34.05
N VAL A 36 -24.44 -7.77 -34.18
CA VAL A 36 -25.62 -7.06 -33.67
C VAL A 36 -25.67 -7.06 -32.14
N LEU A 37 -25.34 -8.19 -31.50
CA LEU A 37 -25.29 -8.26 -30.03
C LEU A 37 -24.19 -7.37 -29.44
N TYR A 38 -23.00 -7.36 -30.03
CA TYR A 38 -21.91 -6.48 -29.67
C TYR A 38 -22.30 -5.00 -29.82
N ALA A 39 -22.94 -4.63 -30.95
CA ALA A 39 -23.47 -3.27 -31.12
C ALA A 39 -24.53 -2.90 -30.06
N ASP A 40 -25.38 -3.84 -29.61
CA ASP A 40 -26.32 -3.58 -28.52
C ASP A 40 -25.64 -3.48 -27.14
N ILE A 41 -24.50 -4.15 -26.93
CA ILE A 41 -23.67 -4.00 -25.71
C ILE A 41 -23.02 -2.61 -25.69
N GLU A 42 -22.36 -2.19 -26.77
CA GLU A 42 -21.77 -0.85 -26.89
C GLU A 42 -22.82 0.25 -26.72
N ARG A 43 -24.05 0.04 -27.22
CA ARG A 43 -25.17 0.98 -27.01
C ARG A 43 -25.49 1.14 -25.52
N GLN A 44 -25.51 0.03 -24.77
CA GLN A 44 -25.75 0.04 -23.33
C GLN A 44 -24.61 0.72 -22.57
N VAL A 45 -23.36 0.54 -23.01
CA VAL A 45 -22.20 1.27 -22.49
C VAL A 45 -22.37 2.79 -22.67
N GLY A 46 -22.78 3.27 -23.84
CA GLY A 46 -23.05 4.69 -24.09
C GLY A 46 -24.24 5.26 -23.31
N ASP A 47 -25.32 4.48 -23.13
CA ASP A 47 -26.47 4.87 -22.30
C ASP A 47 -26.10 4.95 -20.80
N GLN A 48 -25.30 4.00 -20.31
CA GLN A 48 -24.75 4.00 -18.95
C GLN A 48 -23.83 5.20 -18.72
N TYR A 49 -22.92 5.49 -19.67
CA TYR A 49 -22.01 6.63 -19.60
C TYR A 49 -22.76 7.95 -19.38
N ARG A 50 -23.84 8.17 -20.14
CA ARG A 50 -24.69 9.36 -20.00
C ARG A 50 -25.40 9.42 -18.64
N THR A 51 -25.92 8.28 -18.18
CA THR A 51 -26.53 8.15 -16.85
C THR A 51 -25.52 8.47 -15.73
N GLN A 52 -24.25 8.07 -15.87
CA GLN A 52 -23.20 8.47 -14.92
C GLN A 52 -22.88 9.97 -15.00
N ARG A 53 -22.80 10.55 -16.21
CA ARG A 53 -22.50 11.98 -16.41
C ARG A 53 -23.57 12.92 -15.82
N GLU A 54 -24.81 12.45 -15.67
CA GLU A 54 -25.92 13.18 -15.05
C GLU A 54 -26.00 12.98 -13.52
N ALA A 55 -25.24 12.03 -12.95
CA ALA A 55 -25.21 11.81 -11.51
C ALA A 55 -24.45 12.92 -10.77
N ARG A 56 -24.92 13.32 -9.58
CA ARG A 56 -24.27 14.37 -8.76
C ARG A 56 -22.93 13.93 -8.15
N MET A 57 -22.80 12.65 -7.84
CA MET A 57 -21.62 12.04 -7.23
C MET A 57 -21.35 10.70 -7.92
N PRO A 58 -20.93 10.73 -9.21
CA PRO A 58 -20.71 9.51 -9.98
C PRO A 58 -19.57 8.71 -9.34
N ASN A 59 -19.85 7.45 -9.05
CA ASN A 59 -18.91 6.53 -8.41
C ASN A 59 -19.31 5.09 -8.74
N VAL A 60 -18.38 4.17 -8.52
CA VAL A 60 -18.59 2.74 -8.75
C VAL A 60 -18.60 1.89 -7.47
N LEU A 61 -18.78 2.54 -6.31
CA LEU A 61 -18.82 1.86 -5.01
C LEU A 61 -20.02 0.89 -4.96
N HIS A 62 -19.76 -0.39 -4.66
CA HIS A 62 -20.79 -1.42 -4.54
C HIS A 62 -21.55 -1.33 -3.21
N PHE A 63 -20.90 -0.80 -2.17
CA PHE A 63 -21.41 -0.82 -0.80
C PHE A 63 -22.29 0.40 -0.49
N PRO A 64 -23.40 0.24 0.25
CA PRO A 64 -24.15 1.36 0.80
C PRO A 64 -23.27 2.12 1.79
N ALA A 65 -23.35 3.45 1.75
CA ALA A 65 -22.49 4.33 2.54
C ALA A 65 -23.27 5.53 3.11
N GLU A 66 -22.89 5.92 4.33
CA GLU A 66 -23.40 7.08 5.05
C GLU A 66 -22.38 8.23 4.93
N PHE A 67 -22.84 9.45 4.66
CA PHE A 67 -21.97 10.62 4.55
C PHE A 67 -21.49 11.09 5.94
N VAL A 68 -20.18 11.30 6.11
CA VAL A 68 -19.57 11.67 7.39
C VAL A 68 -19.03 13.09 7.39
N MET A 69 -18.29 13.50 6.35
CA MET A 69 -17.61 14.79 6.32
C MET A 69 -17.33 15.28 4.89
N SER A 70 -17.57 16.57 4.64
CA SER A 70 -17.22 17.23 3.38
C SER A 70 -15.80 17.80 3.44
N GLY A 71 -15.04 17.65 2.37
CA GLY A 71 -13.86 18.47 2.12
C GLY A 71 -14.19 19.92 1.75
N LEU A 72 -15.42 20.19 1.28
CA LEU A 72 -15.86 21.54 0.90
C LEU A 72 -16.08 22.46 2.12
N ASP A 73 -16.37 21.88 3.29
CA ASP A 73 -16.65 22.62 4.53
C ASP A 73 -15.37 22.89 5.36
N LEU A 74 -14.19 22.49 4.85
CA LEU A 74 -12.91 22.70 5.50
C LEU A 74 -12.36 24.12 5.31
N PRO A 75 -11.47 24.61 6.19
CA PRO A 75 -10.86 25.94 6.07
C PRO A 75 -10.09 26.17 4.75
N ARG A 76 -9.63 25.09 4.12
CA ARG A 76 -9.15 25.05 2.74
C ARG A 76 -10.01 24.03 1.98
N PRO A 77 -11.03 24.46 1.23
CA PRO A 77 -12.00 23.55 0.63
C PRO A 77 -11.39 22.66 -0.44
N VAL A 78 -11.77 21.38 -0.45
CA VAL A 78 -11.38 20.41 -1.49
C VAL A 78 -12.57 19.58 -1.96
N ASN A 79 -12.51 19.04 -3.18
CA ASN A 79 -13.57 18.23 -3.77
C ASN A 79 -13.71 16.79 -3.20
N TYR A 80 -13.01 16.47 -2.10
CA TYR A 80 -13.01 15.15 -1.46
C TYR A 80 -14.11 15.04 -0.40
N GLY A 81 -14.50 13.82 -0.03
CA GLY A 81 -15.48 13.57 1.02
C GLY A 81 -15.30 12.20 1.68
N LEU A 82 -15.52 12.16 3.00
CA LEU A 82 -15.46 10.95 3.81
C LEU A 82 -16.87 10.35 3.96
N VAL A 83 -16.99 9.06 3.67
CA VAL A 83 -18.19 8.26 3.92
C VAL A 83 -17.86 7.05 4.78
N ARG A 84 -18.82 6.61 5.60
CA ARG A 84 -18.78 5.36 6.38
C ARG A 84 -19.48 4.27 5.60
N ILE A 85 -18.84 3.13 5.42
CA ILE A 85 -19.46 1.98 4.76
C ILE A 85 -20.39 1.26 5.75
N GLN A 86 -21.60 0.93 5.31
CA GLN A 86 -22.56 0.17 6.09
C GLN A 86 -22.25 -1.33 5.98
N ALA A 87 -21.92 -1.96 7.10
CA ALA A 87 -21.78 -3.41 7.21
C ALA A 87 -23.14 -4.10 7.07
N SER A 88 -23.17 -5.34 6.58
CA SER A 88 -24.40 -6.14 6.50
C SER A 88 -24.88 -6.56 7.88
N GLU A 89 -26.20 -6.63 8.11
CA GLU A 89 -26.79 -7.04 9.39
C GLU A 89 -26.32 -8.44 9.85
N ASP A 90 -26.10 -9.37 8.92
CA ASP A 90 -25.58 -10.72 9.19
C ASP A 90 -24.11 -10.75 9.66
N ARG A 91 -23.36 -9.65 9.48
CA ARG A 91 -21.94 -9.53 9.82
C ARG A 91 -21.61 -8.06 10.17
N PRO A 92 -22.05 -7.58 11.34
CA PRO A 92 -21.80 -6.21 11.77
C PRO A 92 -20.30 -5.99 12.01
N ALA A 93 -19.83 -4.78 11.71
CA ALA A 93 -18.49 -4.34 12.08
C ALA A 93 -18.43 -4.01 13.58
N ASP A 94 -17.33 -4.38 14.24
CA ASP A 94 -17.08 -4.14 15.66
C ASP A 94 -16.51 -2.71 15.86
N PRO A 95 -17.23 -1.80 16.56
CA PRO A 95 -16.75 -0.43 16.77
C PRO A 95 -15.42 -0.30 17.54
N ALA A 96 -15.04 -1.31 18.33
CA ALA A 96 -13.80 -1.33 19.12
C ALA A 96 -12.58 -1.82 18.31
N LYS A 97 -12.78 -2.45 17.15
CA LYS A 97 -11.67 -2.79 16.24
C LYS A 97 -11.10 -1.53 15.59
N ARG A 98 -9.86 -1.64 15.08
CA ARG A 98 -9.22 -0.57 14.28
C ARG A 98 -10.09 -0.23 13.05
N PRO A 99 -10.51 1.03 12.85
CA PRO A 99 -11.21 1.41 11.64
C PRO A 99 -10.25 1.39 10.44
N PHE A 100 -10.73 0.92 9.29
CA PHE A 100 -10.05 1.01 8.00
C PHE A 100 -10.57 2.21 7.20
N VAL A 101 -9.67 2.91 6.50
CA VAL A 101 -10.02 3.94 5.51
C VAL A 101 -9.39 3.59 4.17
N VAL A 102 -10.21 3.43 3.14
CA VAL A 102 -9.76 3.17 1.76
C VAL A 102 -9.84 4.45 0.94
N ILE A 103 -8.79 4.78 0.20
CA ILE A 103 -8.69 5.96 -0.66
C ILE A 103 -8.26 5.54 -2.06
N ASP A 104 -9.09 5.90 -3.04
CA ASP A 104 -8.88 5.57 -4.45
C ASP A 104 -8.07 6.62 -5.21
N PRO A 105 -7.38 6.23 -6.30
CA PRO A 105 -6.58 7.15 -7.08
C PRO A 105 -7.44 8.12 -7.89
N ARG A 106 -7.13 9.41 -7.82
CA ARG A 106 -7.59 10.42 -8.78
C ARG A 106 -6.73 10.41 -10.06
N ALA A 107 -6.48 9.21 -10.60
CA ALA A 107 -5.69 8.97 -11.80
C ALA A 107 -6.54 9.12 -13.08
N GLY A 108 -7.29 10.22 -13.18
CA GLY A 108 -8.19 10.55 -14.29
C GLY A 108 -9.56 9.84 -14.28
N HIS A 109 -9.73 8.80 -13.46
CA HIS A 109 -11.00 8.09 -13.22
C HIS A 109 -11.70 8.56 -11.94
N GLY A 110 -13.01 8.30 -11.85
CA GLY A 110 -13.84 8.55 -10.68
C GLY A 110 -13.66 7.52 -9.56
N PRO A 111 -14.17 7.81 -8.35
CA PRO A 111 -13.92 7.00 -7.15
C PRO A 111 -14.80 5.74 -7.06
N GLY A 112 -14.43 4.85 -6.15
CA GLY A 112 -15.22 3.68 -5.72
C GLY A 112 -14.64 2.33 -6.18
N ILE A 113 -13.44 2.33 -6.77
CA ILE A 113 -12.80 1.14 -7.33
C ILE A 113 -12.30 0.17 -6.25
N GLY A 114 -11.75 0.67 -5.13
CA GLY A 114 -11.38 -0.13 -3.94
C GLY A 114 -12.58 -0.74 -3.19
N GLY A 115 -13.80 -0.42 -3.64
CA GLY A 115 -15.06 -1.02 -3.19
C GLY A 115 -15.97 -1.48 -4.33
N PHE A 116 -15.44 -1.73 -5.54
CA PHE A 116 -16.22 -2.04 -6.75
C PHE A 116 -16.91 -3.40 -6.72
N LYS A 117 -16.46 -4.33 -5.85
CA LYS A 117 -16.96 -5.69 -5.74
C LYS A 117 -17.07 -6.13 -4.27
N PRO A 118 -17.89 -7.15 -3.95
CA PRO A 118 -17.93 -7.73 -2.60
C PRO A 118 -16.59 -8.24 -2.06
N HIS A 119 -15.70 -8.74 -2.93
CA HIS A 119 -14.36 -9.25 -2.55
C HIS A 119 -13.23 -8.23 -2.81
N SER A 120 -13.52 -6.95 -2.61
CA SER A 120 -12.57 -5.84 -2.67
C SER A 120 -11.92 -5.56 -1.31
N GLU A 121 -11.11 -4.51 -1.20
CA GLU A 121 -10.42 -4.07 0.02
C GLU A 121 -11.41 -3.68 1.13
N ILE A 122 -12.47 -2.94 0.77
CA ILE A 122 -13.58 -2.63 1.68
C ILE A 122 -14.27 -3.92 2.14
N GLY A 123 -14.49 -4.86 1.22
CA GLY A 123 -15.04 -6.17 1.52
C GLY A 123 -14.17 -6.99 2.49
N ALA A 124 -12.86 -6.98 2.30
CA ALA A 124 -11.88 -7.65 3.16
C ALA A 124 -11.87 -7.07 4.59
N ALA A 125 -11.89 -5.76 4.74
CA ALA A 125 -11.95 -5.09 6.04
C ALA A 125 -13.26 -5.42 6.79
N LEU A 126 -14.40 -5.34 6.10
CA LEU A 126 -15.71 -5.71 6.67
C LEU A 126 -15.80 -7.21 7.00
N GLU A 127 -15.20 -8.09 6.18
CA GLU A 127 -15.14 -9.53 6.45
C GLU A 127 -14.29 -9.86 7.69
N ALA A 128 -13.20 -9.14 7.92
CA ALA A 128 -12.42 -9.20 9.17
C ALA A 128 -13.13 -8.52 10.37
N GLY A 129 -14.31 -7.91 10.14
CA GLY A 129 -15.15 -7.27 11.16
C GLY A 129 -14.74 -5.85 11.54
N HIS A 130 -13.87 -5.20 10.77
CA HIS A 130 -13.41 -3.84 11.05
C HIS A 130 -14.44 -2.79 10.56
N PRO A 131 -14.63 -1.67 11.27
CA PRO A 131 -15.35 -0.51 10.74
C PRO A 131 -14.64 0.00 9.50
N CYS A 132 -15.36 0.25 8.41
CA CYS A 132 -14.76 0.68 7.15
C CYS A 132 -15.29 2.04 6.71
N TYR A 133 -14.38 2.87 6.22
CA TYR A 133 -14.64 4.19 5.66
C TYR A 133 -14.00 4.29 4.27
N PHE A 134 -14.54 5.18 3.45
CA PHE A 134 -14.04 5.46 2.13
C PHE A 134 -13.89 6.96 1.92
N VAL A 135 -12.79 7.39 1.31
CA VAL A 135 -12.60 8.77 0.85
C VAL A 135 -12.78 8.81 -0.66
N GLY A 136 -13.89 9.41 -1.09
CA GLY A 136 -14.19 9.69 -2.49
C GLY A 136 -13.94 11.15 -2.85
N PHE A 137 -14.16 11.50 -4.11
CA PHE A 137 -14.05 12.86 -4.63
C PHE A 137 -15.09 13.14 -5.73
N LEU A 138 -15.49 14.39 -5.86
CA LEU A 138 -16.36 14.86 -6.94
C LEU A 138 -15.58 15.00 -8.26
N PRO A 139 -16.23 14.95 -9.44
CA PRO A 139 -15.54 15.04 -10.72
C PRO A 139 -14.74 16.32 -10.94
N ASP A 140 -15.17 17.43 -10.33
CA ASP A 140 -14.54 18.74 -10.47
C ASP A 140 -13.76 19.14 -9.21
N PRO A 141 -12.51 19.65 -9.32
CA PRO A 141 -11.79 20.26 -8.22
C PRO A 141 -12.48 21.52 -7.69
N VAL A 142 -12.15 21.91 -6.46
CA VAL A 142 -12.30 23.32 -6.06
C VAL A 142 -11.27 24.17 -6.84
N PRO A 143 -11.64 25.33 -7.42
CA PRO A 143 -10.68 26.18 -8.11
C PRO A 143 -9.51 26.61 -7.22
N GLY A 144 -8.28 26.37 -7.67
CA GLY A 144 -7.06 26.69 -6.91
C GLY A 144 -6.74 25.71 -5.77
N GLN A 145 -7.48 24.60 -5.65
CA GLN A 145 -7.14 23.47 -4.78
C GLN A 145 -5.71 23.00 -5.05
N THR A 146 -4.94 22.70 -4.00
CA THR A 146 -3.58 22.16 -4.12
C THR A 146 -3.45 20.76 -3.51
N VAL A 147 -2.38 20.05 -3.85
CA VAL A 147 -2.06 18.75 -3.21
C VAL A 147 -1.97 18.87 -1.69
N GLU A 148 -1.42 19.98 -1.17
CA GLU A 148 -1.33 20.22 0.27
C GLU A 148 -2.72 20.40 0.92
N ASP A 149 -3.67 21.00 0.22
CA ASP A 149 -5.03 21.18 0.74
C ASP A 149 -5.75 19.83 0.85
N VAL A 150 -5.53 18.94 -0.12
CA VAL A 150 -6.03 17.57 -0.05
C VAL A 150 -5.33 16.79 1.08
N MET A 151 -4.01 16.93 1.27
CA MET A 151 -3.32 16.34 2.43
C MET A 151 -3.92 16.84 3.77
N ARG A 152 -4.23 18.13 3.87
CA ARG A 152 -4.89 18.70 5.06
C ARG A 152 -6.31 18.16 5.26
N ALA A 153 -7.03 17.87 4.17
CA ALA A 153 -8.34 17.22 4.22
C ALA A 153 -8.26 15.75 4.63
N GLU A 154 -7.34 14.97 4.08
CA GLU A 154 -7.04 13.59 4.51
C GLU A 154 -6.72 13.54 6.00
N ALA A 155 -5.87 14.45 6.50
CA ALA A 155 -5.58 14.57 7.92
C ALA A 155 -6.82 14.94 8.76
N ALA A 156 -7.73 15.77 8.25
CA ALA A 156 -9.00 16.04 8.91
C ALA A 156 -9.92 14.80 8.94
N PHE A 157 -9.97 14.02 7.85
CA PHE A 157 -10.71 12.78 7.78
C PHE A 157 -10.16 11.71 8.74
N MET A 158 -8.83 11.54 8.84
CA MET A 158 -8.23 10.60 9.81
C MET A 158 -8.56 10.98 11.26
N ARG A 159 -8.48 12.28 11.61
CA ARG A 159 -8.93 12.77 12.93
C ARG A 159 -10.40 12.43 13.16
N ARG A 160 -11.25 12.69 12.16
CA ARG A 160 -12.70 12.43 12.28
C ARG A 160 -13.04 10.95 12.45
N VAL A 161 -12.32 10.06 11.75
CA VAL A 161 -12.47 8.61 11.93
C VAL A 161 -12.01 8.17 13.33
N ALA A 162 -10.90 8.71 13.84
CA ALA A 162 -10.44 8.41 15.20
C ALA A 162 -11.42 8.92 16.28
N GLU A 163 -12.01 10.11 16.12
CA GLU A 163 -13.05 10.64 17.01
C GLU A 163 -14.32 9.76 17.07
N LEU A 164 -14.66 9.09 15.97
CA LEU A 164 -15.80 8.18 15.88
C LEU A 164 -15.52 6.80 16.49
N HIS A 165 -14.26 6.49 16.80
CA HIS A 165 -13.80 5.22 17.33
C HIS A 165 -12.88 5.39 18.56
N PRO A 166 -13.34 6.05 19.65
CA PRO A 166 -12.52 6.37 20.82
C PRO A 166 -12.09 5.15 21.64
N GLU A 167 -12.82 4.02 21.52
CA GLU A 167 -12.52 2.75 22.17
C GLU A 167 -11.60 1.84 21.34
N SER A 168 -11.09 2.33 20.20
CA SER A 168 -10.32 1.51 19.26
C SER A 168 -8.91 1.17 19.75
N GLU A 169 -8.48 -0.07 19.49
CA GLU A 169 -7.14 -0.57 19.82
C GLU A 169 -5.98 0.17 19.09
N GLY A 170 -6.29 1.10 18.17
CA GLY A 170 -5.31 2.05 17.68
C GLY A 170 -5.86 3.02 16.64
N LYS A 171 -4.95 3.79 16.04
CA LYS A 171 -5.23 4.75 14.97
C LYS A 171 -5.74 4.05 13.70
N PRO A 172 -6.48 4.73 12.81
CA PRO A 172 -7.03 4.13 11.61
C PRO A 172 -5.97 3.43 10.74
N ALA A 173 -6.28 2.22 10.25
CA ALA A 173 -5.51 1.59 9.19
C ALA A 173 -5.92 2.21 7.86
N VAL A 174 -4.98 2.43 6.95
CA VAL A 174 -5.24 3.19 5.71
C VAL A 174 -4.78 2.40 4.50
N ILE A 175 -5.61 2.33 3.46
CA ILE A 175 -5.29 1.72 2.17
C ILE A 175 -5.28 2.83 1.11
N GLY A 176 -4.12 3.10 0.53
CA GLY A 176 -3.93 4.10 -0.52
C GLY A 176 -3.62 3.43 -1.86
N ASN A 177 -4.55 3.52 -2.80
CA ASN A 177 -4.47 2.87 -4.10
C ASN A 177 -3.79 3.76 -5.14
N CYS A 178 -2.78 3.23 -5.84
CA CYS A 178 -2.04 3.91 -6.91
C CYS A 178 -1.64 5.35 -6.51
N GLN A 179 -2.22 6.37 -7.15
CA GLN A 179 -2.00 7.79 -6.87
C GLN A 179 -2.26 8.17 -5.40
N ALA A 180 -3.31 7.61 -4.78
CA ALA A 180 -3.62 7.89 -3.37
C ALA A 180 -2.56 7.33 -2.41
N GLY A 181 -1.81 6.30 -2.80
CA GLY A 181 -0.76 5.72 -1.98
C GLY A 181 0.39 6.69 -1.68
N TRP A 182 0.89 7.41 -2.69
CA TRP A 182 1.91 8.44 -2.43
C TRP A 182 1.33 9.64 -1.68
N GLN A 183 0.06 9.97 -1.89
CA GLN A 183 -0.60 11.11 -1.26
C GLN A 183 -0.78 10.88 0.26
N ILE A 184 -1.29 9.72 0.64
CA ILE A 184 -1.40 9.29 2.03
C ILE A 184 -0.02 9.19 2.71
N LEU A 185 1.01 8.72 1.99
CA LEU A 185 2.37 8.70 2.54
C LEU A 185 2.94 10.12 2.75
N MET A 186 2.65 11.07 1.86
CA MET A 186 2.98 12.49 2.09
C MET A 186 2.24 13.04 3.33
N THR A 187 0.94 12.75 3.47
CA THR A 187 0.12 13.19 4.61
C THR A 187 0.61 12.57 5.93
N ALA A 188 0.94 11.27 5.94
CA ALA A 188 1.47 10.56 7.10
C ALA A 188 2.91 10.98 7.46
N ALA A 189 3.70 11.48 6.51
CA ALA A 189 5.03 12.03 6.78
C ALA A 189 4.98 13.39 7.50
N VAL A 190 3.88 14.13 7.36
CA VAL A 190 3.64 15.43 8.01
C VAL A 190 2.86 15.27 9.33
N TRP A 191 1.87 14.37 9.38
CA TRP A 191 1.04 14.08 10.56
C TRP A 191 1.07 12.59 10.96
N PRO A 192 2.24 12.00 11.29
CA PRO A 192 2.37 10.59 11.65
C PRO A 192 1.58 10.21 12.91
N GLU A 193 1.17 11.19 13.72
CA GLU A 193 0.31 10.97 14.87
C GLU A 193 -1.11 10.50 14.51
N LEU A 194 -1.55 10.64 13.25
CA LEU A 194 -2.91 10.30 12.82
C LEU A 194 -3.07 8.90 12.24
N PHE A 195 -1.99 8.23 11.83
CA PHE A 195 -2.04 7.00 11.03
C PHE A 195 -1.66 5.75 11.83
N GLY A 196 -2.46 4.69 11.68
CA GLY A 196 -2.10 3.32 12.00
C GLY A 196 -1.28 2.70 10.86
N PRO A 197 -1.28 1.36 10.69
CA PRO A 197 -0.64 0.72 9.54
C PRO A 197 -1.18 1.25 8.20
N ILE A 198 -0.29 1.44 7.23
CA ILE A 198 -0.59 1.97 5.90
C ILE A 198 -0.29 0.89 4.87
N ILE A 199 -1.29 0.51 4.07
CA ILE A 199 -1.13 -0.35 2.90
C ILE A 199 -1.10 0.57 1.67
N VAL A 200 -0.08 0.43 0.83
CA VAL A 200 -0.02 1.12 -0.47
C VAL A 200 0.00 0.08 -1.59
N ALA A 201 -1.04 0.10 -2.41
CA ALA A 201 -1.31 -0.91 -3.43
C ALA A 201 -1.07 -0.32 -4.83
N GLY A 202 -0.03 -0.82 -5.52
CA GLY A 202 0.35 -0.33 -6.86
C GLY A 202 0.77 1.15 -6.87
N ALA A 203 1.30 1.68 -5.77
CA ALA A 203 1.58 3.11 -5.60
C ALA A 203 2.99 3.50 -6.07
N PRO A 204 3.14 4.41 -7.06
CA PRO A 204 4.45 4.83 -7.56
C PRO A 204 5.11 5.83 -6.61
N LEU A 205 6.35 5.51 -6.20
CA LEU A 205 7.07 6.27 -5.18
C LEU A 205 8.48 6.71 -5.59
N SER A 206 9.18 5.96 -6.46
CA SER A 206 10.43 6.43 -7.11
C SER A 206 10.31 6.33 -8.63
N TYR A 207 10.01 7.44 -9.27
CA TYR A 207 9.56 7.53 -10.67
C TYR A 207 10.70 7.33 -11.69
N TRP A 208 11.95 7.46 -11.27
CA TRP A 208 13.11 7.19 -12.11
C TRP A 208 13.56 5.71 -12.07
N ALA A 209 13.06 4.91 -11.13
CA ALA A 209 13.53 3.54 -10.92
C ALA A 209 12.98 2.52 -11.96
N GLY A 210 13.67 1.39 -12.10
CA GLY A 210 13.29 0.29 -13.00
C GLY A 210 13.64 0.52 -14.47
N ASP A 211 12.78 0.05 -15.36
CA ASP A 211 12.93 0.11 -16.83
C ASP A 211 11.62 0.41 -17.58
N ASN A 212 10.52 0.65 -16.86
CA ASN A 212 9.18 0.90 -17.40
C ASN A 212 9.19 2.04 -18.44
N PRO A 213 8.72 1.82 -19.69
CA PRO A 213 8.75 2.84 -20.74
C PRO A 213 8.00 4.14 -20.40
N MET A 214 7.00 4.09 -19.51
CA MET A 214 6.24 5.27 -19.09
C MET A 214 7.13 6.40 -18.54
N ARG A 215 8.25 6.07 -17.88
CA ARG A 215 9.15 7.07 -17.26
C ARG A 215 9.84 7.99 -18.29
N TYR A 216 10.08 7.51 -19.51
CA TYR A 216 10.80 8.28 -20.54
C TYR A 216 9.91 9.35 -21.21
N SER A 217 8.59 9.11 -21.27
CA SER A 217 7.64 9.95 -22.01
C SER A 217 7.68 11.42 -21.58
N GLY A 218 7.82 11.70 -20.27
CA GLY A 218 7.92 13.06 -19.77
C GLY A 218 9.13 13.82 -20.33
N GLY A 219 10.31 13.19 -20.38
CA GLY A 219 11.51 13.77 -20.98
C GLY A 219 11.40 13.91 -22.50
N LEU A 220 10.92 12.87 -23.20
CA LEU A 220 10.79 12.90 -24.67
C LEU A 220 9.80 13.95 -25.18
N LEU A 221 8.77 14.29 -24.40
CA LEU A 221 7.83 15.38 -24.68
C LEU A 221 8.35 16.77 -24.28
N GLY A 222 9.59 16.87 -23.79
CA GLY A 222 10.21 18.12 -23.36
C GLY A 222 9.76 18.62 -21.98
N GLY A 223 9.14 17.76 -21.17
CA GLY A 223 8.78 18.04 -19.79
C GLY A 223 7.34 18.51 -19.56
N SER A 224 7.11 19.10 -18.39
CA SER A 224 5.77 19.43 -17.85
C SER A 224 5.08 20.63 -18.49
N TRP A 225 5.70 21.30 -19.46
CA TRP A 225 5.08 22.42 -20.19
C TRP A 225 3.76 22.00 -20.89
N MET A 226 3.64 20.74 -21.32
CA MET A 226 2.40 20.19 -21.87
C MET A 226 1.28 20.08 -20.83
N THR A 227 1.62 19.85 -19.55
CA THR A 227 0.65 19.84 -18.44
C THR A 227 0.07 21.23 -18.24
N ALA A 228 0.92 22.26 -18.21
CA ALA A 228 0.49 23.66 -18.16
C ALA A 228 -0.40 24.01 -19.38
N LEU A 229 0.05 23.70 -20.61
CA LEU A 229 -0.71 23.95 -21.83
C LEU A 229 -2.10 23.30 -21.82
N ALA A 230 -2.19 22.01 -21.46
CA ALA A 230 -3.48 21.30 -21.38
C ALA A 230 -4.40 21.92 -20.32
N SER A 231 -3.84 22.37 -19.19
CA SER A 231 -4.60 23.01 -18.11
C SER A 231 -5.09 24.42 -18.48
N ASP A 232 -4.27 25.19 -19.18
CA ASP A 232 -4.61 26.53 -19.69
C ASP A 232 -5.72 26.44 -20.77
N LEU A 233 -5.60 25.49 -21.70
CA LEU A 233 -6.63 25.18 -22.70
C LEU A 233 -7.94 24.68 -22.06
N GLY A 234 -7.84 23.95 -20.94
CA GLY A 234 -8.96 23.55 -20.09
C GLY A 234 -9.50 24.66 -19.17
N ASN A 235 -8.98 25.89 -19.28
CA ASN A 235 -9.36 27.06 -18.48
C ASN A 235 -9.20 26.81 -16.96
N GLY A 236 -8.00 26.38 -16.54
CA GLY A 236 -7.65 26.09 -15.15
C GLY A 236 -8.04 24.69 -14.66
N ARG A 237 -8.44 23.80 -15.58
CA ARG A 237 -8.83 22.40 -15.30
C ARG A 237 -8.03 21.48 -16.21
N PHE A 238 -7.29 20.55 -15.63
CA PHE A 238 -6.66 19.47 -16.38
C PHE A 238 -7.67 18.32 -16.58
N ASP A 239 -7.88 17.90 -17.83
CA ASP A 239 -8.81 16.83 -18.17
C ASP A 239 -8.18 15.44 -17.94
N GLY A 240 -8.70 14.69 -16.98
CA GLY A 240 -8.24 13.35 -16.65
C GLY A 240 -8.40 12.33 -17.79
N ALA A 241 -9.21 12.62 -18.81
CA ALA A 241 -9.29 11.80 -20.02
C ALA A 241 -7.92 11.67 -20.73
N HIS A 242 -7.03 12.65 -20.61
CA HIS A 242 -5.64 12.55 -21.11
C HIS A 242 -4.80 11.52 -20.33
N LEU A 243 -5.06 11.31 -19.03
CA LEU A 243 -4.38 10.29 -18.23
C LEU A 243 -4.87 8.89 -18.61
N VAL A 244 -6.18 8.72 -18.79
CA VAL A 244 -6.74 7.44 -19.22
C VAL A 244 -6.28 7.08 -20.63
N GLN A 245 -6.21 8.07 -21.54
CA GLN A 245 -5.63 7.88 -22.87
C GLN A 245 -4.15 7.50 -22.83
N ASN A 246 -3.38 7.93 -21.82
CA ASN A 246 -2.00 7.51 -21.62
C ASN A 246 -1.93 6.03 -21.18
N PHE A 247 -2.74 5.63 -20.19
CA PHE A 247 -2.83 4.22 -19.78
C PHE A 247 -3.27 3.29 -20.92
N GLU A 248 -4.23 3.72 -21.77
CA GLU A 248 -4.63 2.97 -22.96
C GLU A 248 -3.50 2.80 -24.00
N GLN A 249 -2.54 3.73 -24.06
CA GLN A 249 -1.37 3.63 -24.93
C GLN A 249 -0.27 2.70 -24.40
N LEU A 250 -0.29 2.34 -23.10
CA LEU A 250 0.64 1.35 -22.54
C LEU A 250 0.35 -0.07 -23.05
N ASP A 251 -0.90 -0.37 -23.40
CA ASP A 251 -1.29 -1.65 -23.99
C ASP A 251 -2.17 -1.47 -25.25
N PRO A 252 -1.55 -1.17 -26.41
CA PRO A 252 -2.26 -1.01 -27.67
C PRO A 252 -2.99 -2.29 -28.13
N ALA A 253 -2.49 -3.48 -27.76
CA ALA A 253 -3.12 -4.74 -28.11
C ALA A 253 -4.49 -4.85 -27.42
N ASN A 254 -4.51 -4.72 -26.09
CA ASN A 254 -5.75 -4.74 -25.31
C ASN A 254 -6.71 -3.61 -25.71
N THR A 255 -6.21 -2.37 -25.81
CA THR A 255 -7.03 -1.18 -26.11
C THR A 255 -7.67 -1.26 -27.49
N LEU A 256 -6.88 -1.50 -28.55
CA LEU A 256 -7.34 -1.41 -29.94
C LEU A 256 -8.00 -2.69 -30.45
N TRP A 257 -7.74 -3.83 -29.79
CA TRP A 257 -8.25 -5.12 -30.24
C TRP A 257 -8.74 -6.04 -29.12
N SER A 258 -7.89 -6.52 -28.22
CA SER A 258 -8.20 -7.69 -27.39
C SER A 258 -9.41 -7.48 -26.46
N LYS A 259 -9.57 -6.28 -25.87
CA LYS A 259 -10.73 -5.93 -25.04
C LYS A 259 -12.03 -6.08 -25.83
N GLN A 260 -12.09 -5.46 -27.00
CA GLN A 260 -13.28 -5.43 -27.85
C GLN A 260 -13.56 -6.76 -28.52
N TYR A 261 -12.52 -7.42 -29.03
CA TYR A 261 -12.63 -8.76 -29.61
C TYR A 261 -13.12 -9.78 -28.59
N LYS A 262 -12.69 -9.70 -27.31
CA LYS A 262 -13.18 -10.60 -26.26
C LYS A 262 -14.70 -10.47 -26.07
N VAL A 263 -15.23 -9.25 -26.05
CA VAL A 263 -16.68 -9.00 -25.95
C VAL A 263 -17.40 -9.50 -27.20
N TYR A 264 -16.91 -9.16 -28.40
CA TYR A 264 -17.48 -9.63 -29.66
C TYR A 264 -17.45 -11.17 -29.79
N ALA A 265 -16.40 -11.86 -29.36
CA ALA A 265 -16.29 -13.30 -29.44
C ALA A 265 -17.21 -14.02 -28.43
N ASN A 266 -17.48 -13.40 -27.28
CA ASN A 266 -18.22 -13.98 -26.15
C ASN A 266 -19.45 -13.12 -25.76
N VAL A 267 -20.15 -12.55 -26.75
CA VAL A 267 -21.32 -11.65 -26.54
C VAL A 267 -22.42 -12.24 -25.66
N ASP A 268 -22.49 -13.57 -25.61
CA ASP A 268 -23.51 -14.31 -24.87
C ASP A 268 -23.22 -14.33 -23.34
N THR A 269 -22.01 -13.96 -22.89
CA THR A 269 -21.59 -14.01 -21.47
C THR A 269 -20.83 -12.78 -20.95
N GLU A 270 -20.06 -12.08 -21.78
CA GLU A 270 -19.15 -11.00 -21.32
C GLU A 270 -19.84 -9.65 -21.06
N ALA A 271 -21.10 -9.48 -21.50
CA ALA A 271 -21.81 -8.19 -21.49
C ALA A 271 -21.83 -7.50 -20.11
N GLU A 272 -22.28 -8.20 -19.07
CA GLU A 272 -22.40 -7.63 -17.71
C GLU A 272 -21.04 -7.19 -17.15
N ARG A 273 -20.02 -8.06 -17.28
CA ARG A 273 -18.66 -7.78 -16.82
C ARG A 273 -18.06 -6.57 -17.53
N TYR A 274 -18.26 -6.47 -18.85
CA TYR A 274 -17.72 -5.40 -19.66
C TYR A 274 -18.44 -4.07 -19.41
N ILE A 275 -19.78 -4.04 -19.43
CA ILE A 275 -20.57 -2.84 -19.12
C ILE A 275 -20.21 -2.32 -17.72
N GLY A 276 -20.10 -3.20 -16.72
CA GLY A 276 -19.68 -2.82 -15.37
C GLY A 276 -18.27 -2.23 -15.32
N PHE A 277 -17.32 -2.75 -16.10
CA PHE A 277 -15.96 -2.21 -16.19
C PHE A 277 -15.93 -0.84 -16.87
N GLU A 278 -16.62 -0.69 -18.01
CA GLU A 278 -16.70 0.59 -18.74
C GLU A 278 -17.43 1.68 -17.94
N LYS A 279 -18.27 1.32 -16.95
CA LYS A 279 -18.85 2.28 -15.98
C LYS A 279 -17.76 3.04 -15.22
N TYR A 280 -16.69 2.34 -14.83
CA TYR A 280 -15.52 2.92 -14.17
C TYR A 280 -14.59 3.59 -15.19
N TRP A 281 -14.26 2.88 -16.27
CA TRP A 281 -13.27 3.30 -17.26
C TRP A 281 -13.66 4.59 -18.01
N GLY A 282 -14.95 4.79 -18.28
CA GLY A 282 -15.47 6.05 -18.84
C GLY A 282 -15.68 7.17 -17.81
N GLY A 283 -15.46 6.93 -16.51
CA GLY A 283 -15.77 7.86 -15.42
C GLY A 283 -14.78 9.01 -15.27
N TYR A 284 -14.54 9.81 -16.32
CA TYR A 284 -13.47 10.82 -16.33
C TYR A 284 -13.70 11.99 -15.34
N VAL A 285 -12.67 12.30 -14.55
CA VAL A 285 -12.63 13.44 -13.62
C VAL A 285 -11.58 14.47 -14.02
N PHE A 286 -11.64 15.65 -13.42
CA PHE A 286 -10.68 16.73 -13.61
C PHE A 286 -9.71 16.83 -12.43
N LEU A 287 -8.54 17.39 -12.69
CA LEU A 287 -7.59 17.87 -11.69
C LEU A 287 -7.49 19.40 -11.79
N ASN A 288 -7.23 20.10 -10.69
CA ASN A 288 -6.90 21.52 -10.80
C ASN A 288 -5.52 21.67 -11.46
N ASP A 289 -5.32 22.77 -12.18
CA ASP A 289 -4.07 23.10 -12.86
C ASP A 289 -2.87 23.09 -11.89
N VAL A 290 -3.02 23.64 -10.69
CA VAL A 290 -1.96 23.65 -9.66
C VAL A 290 -1.68 22.25 -9.12
N GLU A 291 -2.71 21.41 -8.90
CA GLU A 291 -2.54 20.01 -8.48
C GLU A 291 -1.74 19.21 -9.51
N MET A 292 -2.21 19.22 -10.76
CA MET A 292 -1.62 18.38 -11.81
C MET A 292 -0.19 18.82 -12.15
N GLN A 293 0.05 20.13 -12.19
CA GLN A 293 1.39 20.67 -12.40
C GLN A 293 2.33 20.31 -11.24
N TYR A 294 1.88 20.44 -9.99
CA TYR A 294 2.66 20.01 -8.82
C TYR A 294 3.04 18.53 -8.92
N ILE A 295 2.08 17.66 -9.27
CA ILE A 295 2.28 16.22 -9.41
C ILE A 295 3.35 15.90 -10.46
N VAL A 296 3.27 16.52 -11.65
CA VAL A 296 4.23 16.23 -12.73
C VAL A 296 5.62 16.77 -12.43
N ASP A 297 5.72 18.03 -11.99
CA ASP A 297 7.01 18.68 -11.69
C ASP A 297 7.76 17.96 -10.56
N ASN A 298 7.06 17.60 -9.49
CA ASN A 298 7.69 17.13 -8.26
C ASN A 298 7.79 15.59 -8.16
N LEU A 299 6.85 14.85 -8.72
CA LEU A 299 6.81 13.39 -8.60
C LEU A 299 7.35 12.73 -9.88
N PHE A 300 6.63 12.85 -11.00
CA PHE A 300 6.95 12.14 -12.23
C PHE A 300 8.28 12.56 -12.86
N ILE A 301 8.53 13.87 -12.96
CA ILE A 301 9.75 14.40 -13.57
C ILE A 301 10.85 14.60 -12.52
N GLY A 302 10.56 15.28 -11.42
CA GLY A 302 11.58 15.65 -10.43
C GLY A 302 11.94 14.56 -9.41
N ASN A 303 11.15 13.50 -9.25
CA ASN A 303 11.35 12.41 -8.27
C ASN A 303 11.71 12.89 -6.84
N ARG A 304 11.10 14.00 -6.41
CA ARG A 304 11.46 14.74 -5.19
C ARG A 304 10.91 14.13 -3.91
N LEU A 305 9.89 13.28 -4.00
CA LEU A 305 9.31 12.58 -2.85
C LEU A 305 10.26 11.51 -2.31
N SER A 306 10.85 10.68 -3.17
CA SER A 306 11.78 9.61 -2.77
C SER A 306 13.12 10.14 -2.23
N THR A 307 13.39 11.44 -2.39
CA THR A 307 14.60 12.12 -1.93
C THR A 307 14.32 13.16 -0.84
N ALA A 308 13.10 13.18 -0.27
CA ALA A 308 12.66 14.10 0.79
C ALA A 308 12.92 15.60 0.50
N GLN A 309 12.80 16.02 -0.76
CA GLN A 309 13.03 17.40 -1.21
C GLN A 309 11.77 18.27 -1.16
N LEU A 310 10.61 17.69 -0.83
CA LEU A 310 9.33 18.41 -0.80
C LEU A 310 9.14 19.17 0.51
N LEU A 311 8.56 20.35 0.39
CA LEU A 311 8.20 21.25 1.49
C LEU A 311 6.72 21.62 1.38
N THR A 312 6.03 21.69 2.52
CA THR A 312 4.73 22.36 2.64
C THR A 312 4.91 23.89 2.61
N SER A 313 3.81 24.62 2.43
CA SER A 313 3.75 26.09 2.43
C SER A 313 4.17 26.74 3.76
N ASP A 314 4.10 26.00 4.88
CA ASP A 314 4.61 26.37 6.20
C ASP A 314 6.04 25.87 6.48
N GLY A 315 6.72 25.29 5.48
CA GLY A 315 8.14 24.92 5.53
C GLY A 315 8.44 23.56 6.16
N VAL A 316 7.44 22.72 6.41
CA VAL A 316 7.63 21.36 6.92
C VAL A 316 8.11 20.46 5.78
N ARG A 317 9.19 19.71 6.01
CA ARG A 317 9.71 18.74 5.04
C ARG A 317 8.88 17.47 5.02
N ILE A 318 8.44 17.08 3.84
CA ILE A 318 7.74 15.83 3.59
C ILE A 318 8.80 14.74 3.41
N ASP A 319 9.18 14.10 4.51
CA ASP A 319 10.19 13.04 4.58
C ASP A 319 9.52 11.74 5.05
N LEU A 320 9.40 10.73 4.17
CA LEU A 320 8.70 9.47 4.50
C LEU A 320 9.35 8.73 5.67
N ARG A 321 10.62 9.03 5.99
CA ARG A 321 11.30 8.50 7.17
C ARG A 321 10.62 8.91 8.47
N ASN A 322 9.78 9.95 8.49
CA ASN A 322 9.02 10.40 9.66
C ASN A 322 7.87 9.46 10.11
N ILE A 323 7.41 8.53 9.26
CA ILE A 323 6.07 7.91 9.39
C ILE A 323 5.79 7.07 10.66
N ARG A 324 6.76 6.38 11.27
CA ARG A 324 6.65 5.50 12.47
C ARG A 324 5.68 4.31 12.40
N SER A 325 4.54 4.40 11.74
CA SER A 325 3.60 3.27 11.55
C SER A 325 4.05 2.34 10.41
N PRO A 326 3.68 1.05 10.43
CA PRO A 326 4.13 0.13 9.40
C PRO A 326 3.60 0.49 8.02
N ILE A 327 4.46 0.42 7.01
CA ILE A 327 4.12 0.64 5.60
C ILE A 327 4.19 -0.72 4.90
N LEU A 328 3.06 -1.21 4.38
CA LEU A 328 2.98 -2.41 3.56
C LEU A 328 2.85 -2.02 2.08
N VAL A 329 3.88 -2.27 1.29
CA VAL A 329 3.90 -2.05 -0.16
C VAL A 329 3.46 -3.32 -0.89
N PHE A 330 2.31 -3.29 -1.57
CA PHE A 330 1.86 -4.39 -2.43
C PHE A 330 2.06 -4.00 -3.90
N CYS A 331 2.88 -4.77 -4.61
CA CYS A 331 3.27 -4.52 -6.00
C CYS A 331 3.37 -5.83 -6.80
N SER A 332 3.44 -5.75 -8.13
CA SER A 332 3.57 -6.94 -8.97
C SER A 332 4.47 -6.73 -10.18
N TYR A 333 5.21 -7.77 -10.58
CA TYR A 333 5.96 -7.80 -11.84
C TYR A 333 5.06 -7.83 -13.10
N GLY A 334 3.75 -8.10 -12.94
CA GLY A 334 2.76 -7.90 -14.00
C GLY A 334 2.30 -6.44 -14.16
N ASP A 335 2.70 -5.54 -13.26
CA ASP A 335 2.29 -4.13 -13.29
C ASP A 335 3.18 -3.30 -14.24
N ASN A 336 2.61 -2.90 -15.37
CA ASN A 336 3.24 -2.02 -16.37
C ASN A 336 3.07 -0.52 -16.09
N ILE A 337 2.45 -0.14 -14.96
CA ILE A 337 2.30 1.24 -14.49
C ILE A 337 3.21 1.48 -13.28
N THR A 338 3.21 0.57 -12.32
CA THR A 338 4.04 0.63 -11.10
C THR A 338 4.71 -0.72 -10.78
N PRO A 339 5.74 -1.12 -11.56
CA PRO A 339 6.49 -2.33 -11.26
C PRO A 339 7.25 -2.22 -9.93
N PRO A 340 7.75 -3.35 -9.36
CA PRO A 340 8.33 -3.37 -8.01
C PRO A 340 9.51 -2.40 -7.82
N ALA A 341 10.31 -2.14 -8.85
CA ALA A 341 11.38 -1.15 -8.78
C ALA A 341 10.87 0.28 -8.52
N GLN A 342 9.74 0.68 -9.12
CA GLN A 342 9.11 1.99 -8.94
C GLN A 342 8.31 2.08 -7.63
N ALA A 343 7.74 0.97 -7.17
CA ALA A 343 7.04 0.87 -5.89
C ALA A 343 8.00 0.86 -4.67
N LEU A 344 9.22 0.32 -4.82
CA LEU A 344 10.16 0.10 -3.72
C LEU A 344 11.40 1.01 -3.77
N GLY A 345 11.70 1.66 -4.90
CA GLY A 345 12.91 2.46 -5.07
C GLY A 345 13.09 3.59 -4.05
N TRP A 346 12.00 4.10 -3.48
CA TRP A 346 12.05 5.10 -2.41
C TRP A 346 12.78 4.61 -1.15
N ILE A 347 12.82 3.30 -0.91
CA ILE A 347 13.54 2.71 0.22
C ILE A 347 15.05 2.85 -0.01
N THR A 348 15.55 2.54 -1.22
CA THR A 348 16.96 2.71 -1.57
C THR A 348 17.38 4.17 -1.76
N ASP A 349 16.42 5.06 -2.04
CA ASP A 349 16.67 6.49 -2.19
C ASP A 349 16.81 7.19 -0.82
N LEU A 350 15.94 6.85 0.15
CA LEU A 350 15.89 7.48 1.48
C LEU A 350 16.86 6.89 2.51
N TYR A 351 17.11 5.58 2.47
CA TYR A 351 17.91 4.89 3.49
C TYR A 351 19.24 4.40 2.93
N ALA A 352 20.32 4.58 3.67
CA ALA A 352 21.65 4.08 3.29
C ALA A 352 21.87 2.60 3.67
N SER A 353 21.26 2.16 4.78
CA SER A 353 21.42 0.82 5.35
C SER A 353 20.15 0.39 6.10
N ASP A 354 20.08 -0.88 6.46
CA ASP A 354 19.04 -1.37 7.38
C ASP A 354 19.04 -0.63 8.74
N ASP A 355 20.20 -0.17 9.22
CA ASP A 355 20.31 0.50 10.51
C ASP A 355 19.78 1.94 10.45
N ASP A 356 19.84 2.58 9.28
CA ASP A 356 19.16 3.85 8.99
C ASP A 356 17.63 3.68 9.13
N VAL A 357 17.05 2.64 8.50
CA VAL A 357 15.62 2.27 8.67
C VAL A 357 15.26 2.08 10.15
N ARG A 358 16.11 1.38 10.92
CA ARG A 358 15.92 1.12 12.35
C ARG A 358 16.05 2.40 13.20
N ALA A 359 16.99 3.29 12.91
CA ALA A 359 17.18 4.54 13.63
C ALA A 359 15.98 5.50 13.47
N HIS A 360 15.30 5.44 12.31
CA HIS A 360 14.02 6.11 12.07
C HIS A 360 12.80 5.34 12.62
N ASP A 361 12.96 4.24 13.36
CA ASP A 361 11.85 3.44 13.90
C ASP A 361 10.81 3.05 12.82
N GLN A 362 11.32 2.72 11.63
CA GLN A 362 10.50 2.37 10.47
C GLN A 362 10.30 0.88 10.33
N THR A 363 9.07 0.50 10.00
CA THR A 363 8.69 -0.87 9.72
C THR A 363 8.14 -0.91 8.31
N ILE A 364 8.89 -1.51 7.39
CA ILE A 364 8.53 -1.57 5.97
C ILE A 364 8.33 -3.04 5.60
N ILE A 365 7.14 -3.37 5.13
CA ILE A 365 6.78 -4.69 4.61
C ILE A 365 6.60 -4.55 3.11
N PHE A 366 7.14 -5.46 2.32
CA PHE A 366 6.81 -5.55 0.90
C PHE A 366 6.27 -6.93 0.52
N SER A 367 5.29 -6.94 -0.38
CA SER A 367 4.73 -8.14 -0.98
C SER A 367 4.77 -7.98 -2.50
N THR A 368 5.39 -8.94 -3.17
CA THR A 368 5.54 -9.00 -4.64
C THR A 368 4.68 -10.12 -5.20
N HIS A 369 3.87 -9.84 -6.21
CA HIS A 369 3.20 -10.88 -7.00
C HIS A 369 3.84 -11.00 -8.41
N ASP A 370 3.85 -12.18 -9.01
CA ASP A 370 4.56 -12.40 -10.28
C ASP A 370 3.82 -11.83 -11.51
N SER A 371 2.49 -11.99 -11.59
CA SER A 371 1.73 -11.76 -12.83
C SER A 371 0.46 -10.90 -12.72
N ILE A 372 0.25 -10.16 -11.62
CA ILE A 372 -0.93 -9.31 -11.47
C ILE A 372 -0.71 -7.98 -12.19
N GLY A 373 -1.55 -7.67 -13.19
CA GLY A 373 -1.58 -6.34 -13.81
C GLY A 373 -2.11 -5.26 -12.86
N HIS A 374 -1.75 -3.99 -13.09
CA HIS A 374 -2.00 -2.85 -12.20
C HIS A 374 -3.37 -2.86 -11.49
N LEU A 375 -4.47 -2.91 -12.26
CA LEU A 375 -5.82 -2.93 -11.70
C LEU A 375 -6.11 -4.19 -10.87
N GLY A 376 -5.51 -5.34 -11.19
CA GLY A 376 -5.67 -6.56 -10.40
C GLY A 376 -5.06 -6.47 -9.00
N ILE A 377 -4.23 -5.45 -8.71
CA ILE A 377 -3.64 -5.23 -7.39
C ILE A 377 -4.70 -4.73 -6.40
N PHE A 378 -5.62 -3.85 -6.80
CA PHE A 378 -6.63 -3.24 -5.90
C PHE A 378 -8.10 -3.49 -6.34
N VAL A 379 -8.37 -3.75 -7.63
CA VAL A 379 -9.71 -4.03 -8.19
C VAL A 379 -10.05 -5.53 -8.11
N SER A 380 -9.96 -6.10 -6.92
CA SER A 380 -10.05 -7.55 -6.74
C SER A 380 -11.49 -8.09 -6.74
N GLY A 381 -11.67 -9.21 -7.44
CA GLY A 381 -12.84 -10.10 -7.33
C GLY A 381 -12.45 -11.57 -7.21
N THR A 382 -11.25 -11.92 -7.67
CA THR A 382 -10.62 -13.26 -7.62
C THR A 382 -9.09 -13.16 -7.61
N VAL A 383 -8.54 -12.21 -8.36
CA VAL A 383 -7.12 -11.85 -8.39
C VAL A 383 -6.87 -10.75 -7.36
N GLY A 384 -5.84 -10.86 -6.52
CA GLY A 384 -5.50 -9.90 -5.45
C GLY A 384 -6.34 -9.99 -4.16
N SER A 385 -7.54 -10.57 -4.21
CA SER A 385 -8.45 -10.66 -3.05
C SER A 385 -7.90 -11.52 -1.93
N LYS A 386 -7.09 -12.54 -2.25
CA LYS A 386 -6.36 -13.36 -1.29
C LYS A 386 -5.46 -12.51 -0.39
N GLN A 387 -4.66 -11.64 -1.00
CA GLN A 387 -3.70 -10.79 -0.32
C GLN A 387 -4.42 -9.77 0.57
N HIS A 388 -5.41 -9.05 0.03
CA HIS A 388 -6.17 -8.06 0.79
C HIS A 388 -6.96 -8.65 1.96
N ARG A 389 -7.63 -9.80 1.77
CA ARG A 389 -8.26 -10.56 2.87
C ARG A 389 -7.27 -10.80 4.00
N LYS A 390 -6.07 -11.28 3.66
CA LYS A 390 -5.04 -11.63 4.63
C LYS A 390 -4.39 -10.42 5.31
N PHE A 391 -4.12 -9.34 4.56
CA PHE A 391 -3.58 -8.10 5.13
C PHE A 391 -4.59 -7.43 6.07
N ALA A 392 -5.89 -7.50 5.76
CA ALA A 392 -6.95 -7.05 6.66
C ALA A 392 -7.07 -7.93 7.91
N SER A 393 -7.12 -9.26 7.75
CA SER A 393 -7.26 -10.19 8.90
C SER A 393 -6.04 -10.21 9.83
N ALA A 394 -4.84 -9.92 9.31
CA ALA A 394 -3.58 -9.91 10.07
C ALA A 394 -3.03 -8.50 10.38
N ILE A 395 -3.87 -7.45 10.31
CA ILE A 395 -3.40 -6.05 10.41
C ILE A 395 -2.77 -5.72 11.76
N GLU A 396 -3.20 -6.37 12.86
CA GLU A 396 -2.62 -6.16 14.19
C GLU A 396 -1.29 -6.89 14.37
N GLN A 397 -1.11 -8.04 13.74
CA GLN A 397 0.17 -8.74 13.66
C GLN A 397 1.19 -7.90 12.88
N ILE A 398 0.77 -7.29 11.76
CA ILE A 398 1.58 -6.31 11.00
C ILE A 398 1.90 -5.08 11.86
N ASN A 399 0.94 -4.58 12.66
CA ASN A 399 1.12 -3.46 13.57
C ASN A 399 2.18 -3.73 14.66
N LEU A 400 2.31 -4.98 15.13
CA LEU A 400 3.28 -5.38 16.15
C LEU A 400 4.72 -5.61 15.63
N LEU A 401 4.94 -5.57 14.30
CA LEU A 401 6.28 -5.77 13.74
C LEU A 401 7.27 -4.67 14.24
N PRO A 402 8.48 -5.06 14.67
CA PRO A 402 9.50 -4.10 15.08
C PRO A 402 10.09 -3.33 13.88
N ALA A 403 11.00 -2.40 14.14
CA ALA A 403 11.63 -1.62 13.08
C ALA A 403 12.57 -2.48 12.21
N GLY A 404 12.46 -2.35 10.89
CA GLY A 404 13.19 -3.13 9.90
C GLY A 404 12.44 -3.27 8.56
N ILE A 405 13.07 -3.98 7.62
CA ILE A 405 12.47 -4.36 6.33
C ILE A 405 12.05 -5.84 6.40
N TYR A 406 10.86 -6.14 5.88
CA TYR A 406 10.25 -7.47 5.90
C TYR A 406 9.66 -7.81 4.53
N ARG A 407 9.64 -9.10 4.20
CA ARG A 407 8.93 -9.59 3.02
C ARG A 407 7.77 -10.47 3.44
N ALA A 408 6.59 -10.21 2.87
CA ALA A 408 5.38 -10.97 3.11
C ALA A 408 5.01 -11.85 1.89
N SER A 409 4.62 -13.10 2.15
CA SER A 409 3.90 -13.96 1.20
C SER A 409 2.56 -14.40 1.78
N VAL A 410 1.60 -14.69 0.90
CA VAL A 410 0.25 -15.12 1.29
C VAL A 410 -0.06 -16.45 0.60
N ASP A 411 0.05 -17.52 1.38
CA ASP A 411 0.03 -18.89 0.91
C ASP A 411 -1.29 -19.58 1.31
N ASP A 412 -1.63 -20.71 0.68
CA ASP A 412 -2.85 -21.45 1.03
C ASP A 412 -2.62 -22.27 2.31
N ALA A 413 -3.43 -22.03 3.34
CA ALA A 413 -3.27 -22.70 4.62
C ALA A 413 -3.70 -24.17 4.54
N THR A 414 -2.98 -25.06 5.21
CA THR A 414 -3.35 -26.47 5.36
C THR A 414 -4.59 -26.65 6.24
N LYS A 415 -5.24 -27.81 6.17
CA LYS A 415 -6.44 -28.13 6.99
C LYS A 415 -6.22 -28.05 8.51
N GLN A 416 -4.99 -28.05 8.99
CA GLN A 416 -4.66 -27.88 10.41
C GLN A 416 -4.51 -26.39 10.76
N GLU A 417 -3.85 -25.63 9.91
CA GLU A 417 -3.67 -24.18 10.08
C GLU A 417 -5.00 -23.43 9.93
N GLN A 418 -5.85 -23.81 8.97
CA GLN A 418 -7.21 -23.27 8.81
C GLN A 418 -8.07 -23.40 10.08
N LYS A 419 -7.85 -24.45 10.90
CA LYS A 419 -8.55 -24.64 12.16
C LYS A 419 -8.00 -23.78 13.31
N LEU A 420 -6.73 -23.40 13.23
CA LEU A 420 -6.06 -22.57 14.23
C LEU A 420 -6.29 -21.07 13.95
N LEU A 421 -6.23 -20.68 12.68
CA LEU A 421 -6.31 -19.29 12.23
C LEU A 421 -7.75 -18.85 11.87
N HIS A 422 -8.66 -19.81 11.66
CA HIS A 422 -10.00 -19.57 11.09
C HIS A 422 -10.00 -18.84 9.72
N ASP A 423 -8.87 -18.92 9.00
CA ASP A 423 -8.63 -18.26 7.70
C ASP A 423 -8.16 -19.32 6.68
N PRO A 424 -8.67 -19.33 5.43
CA PRO A 424 -8.15 -20.19 4.36
C PRO A 424 -6.68 -19.91 3.98
N TYR A 425 -6.11 -18.77 4.38
CA TYR A 425 -4.78 -18.34 3.97
C TYR A 425 -3.84 -18.11 5.16
N LEU A 426 -2.54 -18.39 4.93
CA LEU A 426 -1.46 -18.17 5.88
C LEU A 426 -0.67 -16.92 5.46
N LEU A 427 -0.42 -16.01 6.41
CA LEU A 427 0.54 -14.92 6.22
C LEU A 427 1.92 -15.34 6.74
N SER A 428 2.89 -15.40 5.83
CA SER A 428 4.29 -15.65 6.15
C SER A 428 5.07 -14.35 6.05
N ILE A 429 5.67 -13.90 7.15
CA ILE A 429 6.51 -12.69 7.20
C ILE A 429 7.93 -13.12 7.56
N ARG A 430 8.88 -12.89 6.64
CA ARG A 430 10.31 -13.07 6.95
C ARG A 430 11.04 -11.75 7.04
N ALA A 431 12.14 -11.76 7.79
CA ALA A 431 13.09 -10.68 7.73
C ALA A 431 13.63 -10.52 6.31
N SER A 432 13.87 -9.28 5.92
CA SER A 432 14.53 -8.87 4.69
C SER A 432 15.48 -7.71 5.04
N GLY A 433 16.06 -7.07 4.03
CA GLY A 433 16.98 -5.95 4.19
C GLY A 433 17.07 -5.13 2.92
N ILE A 434 17.75 -4.00 3.01
CA ILE A 434 17.90 -3.04 1.92
C ILE A 434 18.60 -3.63 0.69
N ASP A 435 19.44 -4.64 0.88
CA ASP A 435 20.14 -5.32 -0.21
C ASP A 435 19.17 -6.13 -1.10
N GLU A 436 18.18 -6.83 -0.52
CA GLU A 436 17.13 -7.51 -1.31
C GLU A 436 16.27 -6.49 -2.07
N VAL A 437 15.99 -5.33 -1.47
CA VAL A 437 15.29 -4.25 -2.16
C VAL A 437 16.17 -3.67 -3.29
N ARG A 438 17.48 -3.52 -3.08
CA ARG A 438 18.43 -3.05 -4.09
C ARG A 438 18.54 -4.02 -5.27
N ASP A 439 18.47 -5.33 -5.03
CA ASP A 439 18.44 -6.37 -6.08
C ASP A 439 17.17 -6.31 -6.94
N ILE A 440 16.04 -5.89 -6.37
CA ILE A 440 14.77 -5.67 -7.09
C ILE A 440 14.81 -4.34 -7.87
N VAL A 441 15.22 -3.25 -7.21
CA VAL A 441 15.19 -1.88 -7.75
C VAL A 441 16.27 -1.64 -8.81
N LYS A 442 17.46 -2.23 -8.61
CA LYS A 442 18.68 -2.06 -9.43
C LYS A 442 18.99 -0.59 -9.73
N PRO A 443 19.33 0.24 -8.71
CA PRO A 443 19.64 1.65 -8.91
C PRO A 443 20.79 1.86 -9.90
N ASP A 444 20.60 2.77 -10.86
CA ASP A 444 21.58 3.09 -11.91
C ASP A 444 21.94 4.60 -11.85
N PRO A 445 23.13 4.96 -11.33
CA PRO A 445 23.59 6.34 -11.26
C PRO A 445 23.79 7.04 -12.62
N GLU A 446 23.96 6.30 -13.73
CA GLU A 446 24.00 6.90 -15.06
C GLU A 446 22.61 7.23 -15.57
N SER A 447 21.64 6.33 -15.39
CA SER A 447 20.22 6.59 -15.64
C SER A 447 19.76 7.84 -14.86
N ASP A 448 20.12 7.95 -13.57
CA ASP A 448 19.79 9.11 -12.73
C ASP A 448 20.28 10.45 -13.31
N ARG A 449 21.50 10.50 -13.86
CA ARG A 449 22.03 11.70 -14.53
C ARG A 449 21.24 12.06 -15.79
N ARG A 450 20.70 11.08 -16.50
CA ARG A 450 19.84 11.31 -17.68
C ARG A 450 18.48 11.88 -17.26
N PHE A 451 17.90 11.38 -16.16
CA PHE A 451 16.66 11.90 -15.61
C PHE A 451 16.80 13.29 -14.98
N ASP A 452 17.89 13.60 -14.28
CA ASP A 452 18.12 14.96 -13.77
C ASP A 452 18.28 15.97 -14.90
N ALA A 453 19.01 15.61 -15.97
CA ALA A 453 19.07 16.41 -17.19
C ALA A 453 17.69 16.61 -17.85
N ALA A 454 16.83 15.58 -17.85
CA ALA A 454 15.45 15.70 -18.31
C ALA A 454 14.60 16.61 -17.43
N ALA A 455 14.76 16.54 -16.10
CA ALA A 455 14.11 17.45 -15.16
C ALA A 455 14.56 18.90 -15.37
N ARG A 456 15.86 19.12 -15.61
CA ARG A 456 16.39 20.46 -15.89
C ARG A 456 15.88 21.05 -17.21
N VAL A 457 15.77 20.22 -18.25
CA VAL A 457 15.13 20.63 -19.52
C VAL A 457 13.65 20.92 -19.34
N SER A 458 12.95 20.15 -18.50
CA SER A 458 11.54 20.41 -18.15
C SER A 458 11.35 21.78 -17.50
N ASP A 459 12.17 22.13 -16.50
CA ASP A 459 12.14 23.45 -15.85
C ASP A 459 12.31 24.59 -16.87
N ILE A 460 13.26 24.45 -17.80
CA ILE A 460 13.54 25.44 -18.85
C ILE A 460 12.35 25.58 -19.80
N ASN A 461 11.80 24.47 -20.30
CA ASN A 461 10.69 24.50 -21.25
C ASN A 461 9.40 25.01 -20.61
N LEU A 462 9.13 24.66 -19.35
CA LEU A 462 8.01 25.20 -18.58
C LEU A 462 8.15 26.72 -18.37
N ALA A 463 9.35 27.20 -18.03
CA ALA A 463 9.62 28.63 -17.88
C ALA A 463 9.45 29.39 -19.21
N LEU A 464 9.92 28.83 -20.32
CA LEU A 464 9.72 29.40 -21.66
C LEU A 464 8.23 29.45 -22.04
N TYR A 465 7.50 28.35 -21.82
CA TYR A 465 6.05 28.30 -22.07
C TYR A 465 5.30 29.36 -21.28
N ARG A 466 5.51 29.43 -19.95
CA ARG A 466 4.85 30.40 -19.06
C ARG A 466 5.19 31.85 -19.41
N SER A 467 6.42 32.13 -19.82
CA SER A 467 6.88 33.49 -20.10
C SER A 467 6.47 34.01 -21.48
N ILE A 468 6.33 33.13 -22.48
CA ILE A 468 6.17 33.50 -23.89
C ILE A 468 4.77 33.18 -24.41
N TRP A 469 4.26 31.97 -24.12
CA TRP A 469 3.08 31.41 -24.79
C TRP A 469 1.83 31.41 -23.91
N GLN A 470 1.96 31.09 -22.62
CA GLN A 470 0.83 31.03 -21.68
C GLN A 470 -0.06 32.28 -21.71
N PRO A 471 0.45 33.54 -21.74
CA PRO A 471 -0.42 34.71 -21.79
C PRO A 471 -1.36 34.74 -23.00
N TRP A 472 -0.92 34.21 -24.14
CA TRP A 472 -1.75 34.10 -25.35
C TRP A 472 -2.73 32.93 -25.26
N VAL A 473 -2.29 31.79 -24.72
CA VAL A 473 -3.17 30.62 -24.51
C VAL A 473 -4.30 30.98 -23.55
N CYS A 474 -4.01 31.56 -22.39
CA CYS A 474 -5.00 31.98 -21.41
C CYS A 474 -5.93 33.08 -21.96
N ALA A 475 -5.44 33.99 -22.82
CA ALA A 475 -6.28 35.03 -23.44
C ALA A 475 -7.24 34.51 -24.51
N LEU A 476 -6.92 33.35 -25.13
CA LEU A 476 -7.77 32.68 -26.12
C LEU A 476 -8.64 31.57 -25.50
N SER A 477 -8.25 31.06 -24.33
CA SER A 477 -8.99 30.07 -23.57
C SER A 477 -10.21 30.69 -22.89
N THR A 478 -11.32 29.99 -22.97
CA THR A 478 -12.61 30.38 -22.38
C THR A 478 -13.31 29.15 -21.83
N SER A 479 -14.29 29.34 -20.95
CA SER A 479 -15.16 28.25 -20.49
C SER A 479 -15.85 27.51 -21.66
N GLN A 480 -16.20 28.21 -22.73
CA GLN A 480 -16.82 27.61 -23.91
C GLN A 480 -15.83 26.79 -24.75
N SER A 481 -14.60 27.26 -24.96
CA SER A 481 -13.57 26.48 -25.68
C SER A 481 -13.12 25.26 -24.89
N ALA A 482 -12.95 25.40 -23.57
CA ALA A 482 -12.66 24.28 -22.68
C ALA A 482 -13.77 23.22 -22.70
N HIS A 483 -15.05 23.64 -22.71
CA HIS A 483 -16.18 22.72 -22.85
C HIS A 483 -16.20 22.00 -24.21
N TRP A 484 -15.85 22.69 -25.31
CA TRP A 484 -15.71 22.05 -26.63
C TRP A 484 -14.55 21.05 -26.67
N LEU A 485 -13.39 21.37 -26.08
CA LEU A 485 -12.27 20.44 -25.98
C LEU A 485 -12.63 19.20 -25.16
N GLN A 486 -13.32 19.37 -24.03
CA GLN A 486 -13.82 18.28 -23.19
C GLN A 486 -14.78 17.35 -23.95
N THR A 487 -15.78 17.91 -24.63
CA THR A 487 -16.85 17.15 -25.33
C THR A 487 -16.38 16.50 -26.62
N LEU A 488 -15.42 17.11 -27.32
CA LEU A 488 -14.80 16.56 -28.52
C LEU A 488 -13.58 15.66 -28.22
N HIS A 489 -13.24 15.45 -26.95
CA HIS A 489 -12.14 14.55 -26.58
C HIS A 489 -12.44 13.12 -27.06
N PRO A 490 -11.54 12.43 -27.80
CA PRO A 490 -11.82 11.11 -28.37
C PRO A 490 -12.32 10.08 -27.36
N MET A 491 -11.73 10.09 -26.16
CA MET A 491 -12.12 9.22 -25.04
C MET A 491 -13.58 9.39 -24.59
N ARG A 492 -14.22 10.55 -24.82
CA ARG A 492 -15.66 10.76 -24.53
C ARG A 492 -16.52 10.47 -25.76
N LEU A 493 -16.05 10.86 -26.95
CA LEU A 493 -16.76 10.61 -28.21
C LEU A 493 -17.06 9.12 -28.43
N GLN A 494 -16.17 8.21 -28.03
CA GLN A 494 -16.42 6.76 -28.15
C GLN A 494 -17.68 6.29 -27.37
N PHE A 495 -17.94 6.86 -26.19
CA PHE A 495 -19.16 6.56 -25.41
C PHE A 495 -20.38 7.34 -25.91
N GLU A 496 -20.19 8.59 -26.34
CA GLU A 496 -21.30 9.47 -26.69
C GLU A 496 -21.86 9.23 -28.10
N ALA A 497 -21.03 8.75 -29.05
CA ALA A 497 -21.42 8.55 -30.44
C ALA A 497 -22.45 7.42 -30.64
N TRP A 498 -22.43 6.39 -29.78
CA TRP A 498 -23.29 5.21 -29.93
C TRP A 498 -24.08 4.91 -28.65
N SER A 499 -25.40 5.12 -28.72
CA SER A 499 -26.33 5.10 -27.58
C SER A 499 -27.77 4.97 -28.08
N SER A 500 -28.76 4.81 -27.19
CA SER A 500 -30.19 4.75 -27.55
C SER A 500 -30.73 6.03 -28.22
N GLN A 501 -30.02 7.15 -28.17
CA GLN A 501 -30.40 8.36 -28.92
C GLN A 501 -29.96 8.31 -30.40
N HIS A 502 -29.06 7.40 -30.78
CA HIS A 502 -28.64 7.28 -32.17
C HIS A 502 -29.80 6.70 -33.02
N PRO A 503 -30.17 7.26 -34.20
CA PRO A 503 -31.37 6.87 -34.94
C PRO A 503 -31.46 5.36 -35.28
N LEU A 504 -30.32 4.71 -35.52
CA LEU A 504 -30.26 3.27 -35.82
C LEU A 504 -30.33 2.36 -34.58
N ALA A 505 -30.18 2.92 -33.36
CA ALA A 505 -30.09 2.14 -32.13
C ALA A 505 -31.37 1.37 -31.80
N CYS A 506 -32.54 1.89 -32.17
CA CYS A 506 -33.81 1.18 -32.00
C CYS A 506 -33.88 -0.11 -32.82
N LEU A 507 -33.35 -0.09 -34.05
CA LEU A 507 -33.28 -1.27 -34.93
C LEU A 507 -32.33 -2.32 -34.39
N ILE A 508 -31.16 -1.90 -33.88
CA ILE A 508 -30.19 -2.78 -33.23
C ILE A 508 -30.79 -3.41 -31.96
N ARG A 509 -31.45 -2.62 -31.09
CA ARG A 509 -32.08 -3.15 -29.88
C ARG A 509 -33.12 -4.23 -30.18
N SER A 510 -34.08 -3.96 -31.07
CA SER A 510 -35.10 -4.95 -31.45
C SER A 510 -34.50 -6.18 -32.13
N SER A 511 -33.43 -6.01 -32.91
CA SER A 511 -32.73 -7.13 -33.56
C SER A 511 -31.96 -7.97 -32.54
N ALA A 512 -31.30 -7.34 -31.56
CA ALA A 512 -30.60 -8.02 -30.48
C ALA A 512 -31.57 -8.80 -29.56
N GLU A 513 -32.73 -8.23 -29.23
CA GLU A 513 -33.82 -8.93 -28.53
C GLU A 513 -34.27 -10.19 -29.30
N TYR A 514 -34.53 -10.08 -30.60
CA TYR A 514 -34.88 -11.23 -31.45
C TYR A 514 -33.76 -12.27 -31.52
N ILE A 515 -32.50 -11.84 -31.70
CA ILE A 515 -31.33 -12.71 -31.82
C ILE A 515 -31.06 -13.46 -30.52
N ARG A 516 -31.23 -12.85 -29.34
CA ARG A 516 -31.12 -13.55 -28.04
C ARG A 516 -32.07 -14.73 -27.94
N GLY A 517 -33.28 -14.62 -28.52
CA GLY A 517 -34.25 -15.73 -28.61
C GLY A 517 -34.00 -16.75 -29.73
N HIS A 518 -33.19 -16.41 -30.74
CA HIS A 518 -32.94 -17.22 -31.94
C HIS A 518 -31.44 -17.43 -32.21
N ARG A 519 -30.66 -17.50 -31.13
CA ARG A 519 -29.20 -17.58 -31.18
C ARG A 519 -28.75 -18.89 -31.83
N GLN A 520 -27.83 -18.81 -32.78
CA GLN A 520 -27.21 -19.94 -33.48
C GLN A 520 -25.68 -19.83 -33.37
N PRO A 521 -25.08 -20.23 -32.22
CA PRO A 521 -23.63 -20.24 -32.07
C PRO A 521 -23.00 -21.27 -33.02
N VAL A 522 -21.82 -20.94 -33.56
CA VAL A 522 -21.04 -21.91 -34.34
C VAL A 522 -20.24 -22.83 -33.41
N ASP A 523 -20.05 -24.08 -33.81
CA ASP A 523 -19.19 -25.05 -33.11
C ASP A 523 -17.71 -24.61 -33.16
N GLU A 524 -16.98 -24.79 -32.06
CA GLU A 524 -15.55 -24.42 -31.96
C GLU A 524 -14.64 -25.19 -32.93
N ALA A 525 -15.06 -26.39 -33.38
CA ALA A 525 -14.39 -27.16 -34.41
C ALA A 525 -14.56 -26.56 -35.83
N ASN A 526 -15.39 -25.54 -36.02
CA ASN A 526 -15.59 -24.91 -37.33
C ASN A 526 -14.28 -24.25 -37.83
N PRO A 527 -13.80 -24.58 -39.04
CA PRO A 527 -12.55 -24.02 -39.59
C PRO A 527 -12.53 -22.49 -39.66
N TRP A 528 -13.68 -21.85 -39.91
CA TRP A 528 -13.78 -20.39 -40.02
C TRP A 528 -13.69 -19.70 -38.66
N TRP A 529 -14.26 -20.32 -37.61
CA TRP A 529 -14.07 -19.86 -36.23
C TRP A 529 -12.60 -19.98 -35.82
N GLN A 530 -11.97 -21.13 -36.05
CA GLN A 530 -10.54 -21.31 -35.75
C GLN A 530 -9.65 -20.33 -36.54
N MET A 531 -10.02 -20.00 -37.78
CA MET A 531 -9.32 -18.97 -38.56
C MET A 531 -9.52 -17.57 -37.97
N GLN A 532 -10.73 -17.22 -37.52
CA GLN A 532 -11.01 -15.95 -36.81
C GLN A 532 -10.15 -15.83 -35.54
N GLN A 533 -10.05 -16.90 -34.74
CA GLN A 533 -9.26 -16.93 -33.51
C GLN A 533 -7.75 -16.82 -33.78
N ARG A 534 -7.24 -17.53 -34.80
CA ARG A 534 -5.84 -17.43 -35.23
C ARG A 534 -5.49 -16.05 -35.76
N TYR A 535 -6.42 -15.39 -36.46
CA TYR A 535 -6.25 -14.03 -36.96
C TYR A 535 -6.22 -13.02 -35.82
N SER A 536 -7.15 -13.11 -34.84
CA SER A 536 -7.11 -12.29 -33.63
C SER A 536 -5.76 -12.42 -32.92
N ALA A 537 -5.36 -13.64 -32.57
CA ALA A 537 -4.12 -13.88 -31.86
C ALA A 537 -2.87 -13.43 -32.66
N ALA A 538 -2.94 -13.34 -33.99
CA ALA A 538 -1.88 -12.78 -34.81
C ALA A 538 -1.87 -11.24 -34.79
N LEU A 539 -3.03 -10.59 -34.72
CA LEU A 539 -3.16 -9.15 -34.57
C LEU A 539 -2.77 -8.69 -33.17
N ASP A 540 -3.18 -9.42 -32.11
CA ASP A 540 -2.71 -9.22 -30.73
C ASP A 540 -1.18 -9.20 -30.69
N ARG A 541 -0.53 -10.28 -31.16
CA ARG A 541 0.95 -10.36 -31.24
C ARG A 541 1.58 -9.26 -32.09
N ALA A 542 0.93 -8.80 -33.16
CA ALA A 542 1.48 -7.73 -34.00
C ALA A 542 1.41 -6.35 -33.30
N LEU A 543 0.42 -6.14 -32.43
CA LEU A 543 0.28 -4.94 -31.60
C LEU A 543 1.22 -4.98 -30.38
N ASP A 544 1.42 -6.15 -29.78
CA ASP A 544 2.48 -6.39 -28.77
C ASP A 544 3.87 -6.10 -29.36
N ASP A 545 4.20 -6.72 -30.50
CA ASP A 545 5.45 -6.49 -31.26
C ASP A 545 5.68 -4.99 -31.58
N PHE A 546 4.60 -4.25 -31.84
CA PHE A 546 4.66 -2.81 -32.10
C PHE A 546 4.93 -2.02 -30.82
N ARG A 547 4.23 -2.32 -29.71
CA ARG A 547 4.46 -1.73 -28.39
C ARG A 547 5.91 -1.92 -27.98
N ASP A 548 6.40 -3.16 -27.99
CA ASP A 548 7.72 -3.50 -27.46
C ASP A 548 8.84 -2.82 -28.27
N ARG A 549 8.67 -2.70 -29.60
CA ARG A 549 9.58 -1.92 -30.46
C ARG A 549 9.51 -0.42 -30.21
N ARG A 550 8.30 0.16 -30.09
CA ARG A 550 8.10 1.59 -29.78
C ARG A 550 8.76 1.94 -28.45
N ASP A 551 8.56 1.12 -27.45
CA ASP A 551 9.02 1.34 -26.08
C ASP A 551 10.55 1.20 -25.97
N HIS A 552 11.14 0.24 -26.68
CA HIS A 552 12.60 0.15 -26.83
C HIS A 552 13.20 1.36 -27.58
N ILE A 553 12.52 1.83 -28.64
CA ILE A 553 12.91 3.05 -29.37
C ILE A 553 12.87 4.27 -28.43
N TYR A 554 11.82 4.43 -27.61
CA TYR A 554 11.72 5.53 -26.65
C TYR A 554 12.86 5.53 -25.64
N ALA A 555 13.22 4.36 -25.07
CA ALA A 555 14.37 4.23 -24.18
C ALA A 555 15.68 4.66 -24.87
N LEU A 556 15.94 4.16 -26.09
CA LEU A 556 17.14 4.51 -26.86
C LEU A 556 17.23 6.01 -27.19
N TRP A 557 16.12 6.65 -27.58
CA TRP A 557 16.10 8.09 -27.87
C TRP A 557 16.29 8.93 -26.61
N PHE A 558 15.71 8.52 -25.48
CA PHE A 558 15.91 9.17 -24.20
C PHE A 558 17.38 9.10 -23.77
N ASP A 559 17.97 7.90 -23.83
CA ASP A 559 19.37 7.66 -23.48
C ASP A 559 20.33 8.40 -24.42
N MET A 560 20.05 8.44 -25.72
CA MET A 560 20.86 9.18 -26.69
C MET A 560 20.79 10.69 -26.45
N LEU A 561 19.59 11.24 -26.19
CA LEU A 561 19.39 12.67 -26.00
C LEU A 561 20.01 13.15 -24.69
N TYR A 562 19.59 12.54 -23.57
CA TYR A 562 19.98 12.97 -22.23
C TYR A 562 21.33 12.42 -21.78
N GLY A 563 21.81 11.31 -22.35
CA GLY A 563 23.19 10.85 -22.17
C GLY A 563 24.22 11.60 -23.03
N SER A 564 23.81 12.47 -23.95
CA SER A 564 24.75 13.21 -24.78
C SER A 564 25.57 14.22 -23.94
N PRO A 565 26.90 14.34 -24.16
CA PRO A 565 27.74 15.27 -23.38
C PRO A 565 27.30 16.73 -23.48
N LEU A 566 26.70 17.14 -24.62
CA LEU A 566 26.15 18.47 -24.79
C LEU A 566 24.90 18.68 -23.93
N MET A 567 23.97 17.72 -23.87
CA MET A 567 22.78 17.85 -23.04
C MET A 567 23.12 17.81 -21.55
N GLN A 568 24.03 16.93 -21.13
CA GLN A 568 24.57 16.89 -19.77
C GLN A 568 25.20 18.24 -19.36
N ALA A 569 26.01 18.85 -20.25
CA ALA A 569 26.58 20.17 -19.99
C ALA A 569 25.53 21.30 -19.93
N LEU A 570 24.48 21.25 -20.78
CA LEU A 570 23.37 22.20 -20.74
C LEU A 570 22.49 22.04 -19.49
N ALA A 571 22.37 20.83 -18.97
CA ALA A 571 21.73 20.55 -17.68
C ALA A 571 22.56 21.03 -16.47
N GLY A 572 23.87 21.24 -16.65
CA GLY A 572 24.78 21.73 -15.61
C GLY A 572 25.67 20.67 -14.99
N HIS A 573 25.74 19.46 -15.57
CA HIS A 573 26.68 18.41 -15.15
C HIS A 573 28.04 18.61 -15.83
N ALA A 574 29.13 18.61 -15.05
CA ALA A 574 30.47 18.76 -15.60
C ALA A 574 30.98 17.43 -16.20
N TYR A 575 31.78 17.51 -17.27
CA TYR A 575 32.37 16.32 -17.88
C TYR A 575 33.36 15.64 -16.92
N GLY A 576 33.11 14.37 -16.60
CA GLY A 576 33.90 13.59 -15.63
C GLY A 576 33.46 13.74 -14.17
N GLU A 577 32.32 14.39 -13.90
CA GLU A 577 31.78 14.54 -12.56
C GLU A 577 31.14 13.24 -12.05
N SER A 578 31.84 12.54 -11.16
CA SER A 578 31.41 11.24 -10.62
C SER A 578 30.46 11.34 -9.42
N ALA A 579 30.04 12.54 -9.01
CA ALA A 579 29.10 12.70 -7.91
C ALA A 579 27.74 12.03 -8.18
N ALA A 580 27.08 11.59 -7.11
CA ALA A 580 25.68 11.18 -7.17
C ALA A 580 24.82 12.45 -7.29
N VAL A 581 23.96 12.50 -8.31
CA VAL A 581 23.09 13.68 -8.55
C VAL A 581 21.92 13.70 -7.58
N ARG A 582 21.41 12.53 -7.19
CA ARG A 582 20.41 12.41 -6.13
C ARG A 582 21.06 12.64 -4.76
N GLN A 583 20.57 13.64 -4.03
CA GLN A 583 20.93 13.83 -2.62
C GLN A 583 20.24 12.77 -1.78
N HIS A 584 21.02 11.91 -1.12
CA HIS A 584 20.51 10.91 -0.19
C HIS A 584 20.32 11.52 1.21
N PRO A 585 19.10 11.59 1.76
CA PRO A 585 18.86 12.20 3.07
C PRO A 585 19.53 11.46 4.25
N GLY A 586 19.99 10.23 4.05
CA GLY A 586 20.77 9.44 5.03
C GLY A 586 22.26 9.79 5.12
N SER A 587 22.80 10.69 4.29
CA SER A 587 24.22 11.10 4.36
C SER A 587 24.46 12.46 5.01
N THR A 588 23.42 13.13 5.54
CA THR A 588 23.55 14.46 6.14
C THR A 588 24.22 14.42 7.53
N PRO A 589 25.02 15.43 7.92
CA PRO A 589 25.66 15.48 9.24
C PRO A 589 24.68 15.37 10.41
N GLU A 590 23.50 15.99 10.28
CA GLU A 590 22.43 15.94 11.28
C GLU A 590 21.88 14.52 11.45
N HIS A 591 21.75 13.78 10.35
CA HIS A 591 21.31 12.38 10.39
C HIS A 591 22.37 11.47 11.04
N LEU A 592 23.64 11.64 10.70
CA LEU A 592 24.74 10.89 11.34
C LEU A 592 24.79 11.16 12.86
N ALA A 593 24.56 12.40 13.28
CA ALA A 593 24.44 12.75 14.70
C ALA A 593 23.22 12.09 15.36
N LEU A 594 22.08 12.02 14.68
CA LEU A 594 20.87 11.31 15.14
C LEU A 594 21.13 9.82 15.32
N MET A 595 21.83 9.15 14.39
CA MET A 595 22.18 7.74 14.52
C MET A 595 23.06 7.47 15.74
N VAL A 596 24.11 8.27 15.95
CA VAL A 596 24.99 8.16 17.13
C VAL A 596 24.22 8.44 18.43
N GLY A 597 23.27 9.38 18.41
CA GLY A 597 22.38 9.66 19.54
C GLY A 597 21.48 8.46 19.89
N ARG A 598 20.86 7.83 18.88
CA ARG A 598 20.02 6.63 19.04
C ARG A 598 20.80 5.43 19.57
N GLN A 599 22.00 5.18 19.04
CA GLN A 599 22.87 4.10 19.50
C GLN A 599 23.14 4.19 21.01
N ARG A 600 23.55 5.37 21.50
CA ARG A 600 23.81 5.60 22.93
C ARG A 600 22.56 5.46 23.79
N GLN A 601 21.40 5.86 23.28
CA GLN A 601 20.13 5.69 23.99
C GLN A 601 19.83 4.21 24.23
N ILE A 602 19.97 3.38 23.19
CA ILE A 602 19.71 1.94 23.23
C ILE A 602 20.71 1.24 24.17
N GLU A 603 22.01 1.56 24.07
CA GLU A 603 23.04 1.08 24.99
C GLU A 603 22.70 1.40 26.47
N SER A 604 22.14 2.58 26.75
CA SER A 604 21.74 2.95 28.11
C SER A 604 20.50 2.22 28.66
N SER A 605 19.69 1.61 27.78
CA SER A 605 18.46 0.88 28.14
C SER A 605 18.69 -0.62 28.40
N VAL A 606 19.91 -1.14 28.20
CA VAL A 606 20.24 -2.57 28.39
C VAL A 606 19.88 -3.06 29.81
N ASP A 607 20.21 -2.29 30.84
CA ASP A 607 19.92 -2.64 32.25
C ASP A 607 18.53 -2.18 32.73
N GLN A 608 17.69 -1.65 31.85
CA GLN A 608 16.37 -1.10 32.17
C GLN A 608 15.24 -2.03 31.73
N GLY A 609 14.20 -2.15 32.55
CA GLY A 609 13.02 -3.00 32.33
C GLY A 609 12.67 -3.89 33.52
N GLY A 610 11.80 -4.85 33.28
CA GLY A 610 11.33 -5.85 34.24
C GLY A 610 10.92 -7.15 33.54
N VAL A 611 9.77 -7.71 33.93
CA VAL A 611 9.32 -9.04 33.45
C VAL A 611 9.02 -9.05 31.95
N LEU A 612 8.36 -8.02 31.43
CA LEU A 612 7.95 -7.96 30.02
C LEU A 612 9.20 -7.93 29.14
N GLU A 613 10.16 -7.06 29.47
CA GLU A 613 11.40 -6.86 28.73
C GLU A 613 12.27 -8.11 28.79
N ALA A 614 12.43 -8.73 29.97
CA ALA A 614 13.12 -10.01 30.12
C ALA A 614 12.48 -11.14 29.29
N THR A 615 11.15 -11.22 29.29
CA THR A 615 10.39 -12.22 28.52
C THR A 615 10.56 -12.01 27.03
N LEU A 616 10.45 -10.76 26.56
CA LEU A 616 10.65 -10.39 25.16
C LEU A 616 12.09 -10.68 24.70
N ARG A 617 13.12 -10.32 25.48
CA ARG A 617 14.52 -10.66 25.14
C ARG A 617 14.75 -12.17 25.06
N GLY A 618 14.19 -12.93 26.00
CA GLY A 618 14.23 -14.39 25.99
C GLY A 618 13.57 -14.98 24.74
N LEU A 619 12.34 -14.54 24.42
CA LEU A 619 11.59 -14.98 23.24
C LEU A 619 12.30 -14.59 21.94
N LEU A 620 12.77 -13.35 21.81
CA LEU A 620 13.51 -12.85 20.64
C LEU A 620 14.83 -13.60 20.43
N ASN A 621 15.57 -13.96 21.48
CA ASN A 621 16.79 -14.77 21.35
C ASN A 621 16.50 -16.16 20.75
N VAL A 622 15.36 -16.77 21.10
CA VAL A 622 14.93 -18.07 20.57
C VAL A 622 14.39 -17.94 19.15
N LEU A 623 13.49 -16.98 18.89
CA LEU A 623 12.88 -16.77 17.57
C LEU A 623 13.87 -16.28 16.51
N SER A 624 14.89 -15.51 16.89
CA SER A 624 15.96 -15.05 15.97
C SER A 624 16.81 -16.16 15.38
N ARG A 625 16.66 -17.41 15.85
CA ARG A 625 17.31 -18.60 15.28
C ARG A 625 16.49 -19.29 14.19
N ARG A 626 15.27 -18.82 13.92
CA ARG A 626 14.39 -19.34 12.85
C ARG A 626 14.52 -18.47 11.59
N PRO A 627 14.48 -19.07 10.38
CA PRO A 627 14.59 -18.32 9.12
C PRO A 627 13.34 -17.49 8.77
N ALA A 628 12.17 -17.88 9.26
CA ALA A 628 10.90 -17.17 9.10
C ALA A 628 10.02 -17.29 10.34
N VAL A 629 9.08 -16.35 10.52
CA VAL A 629 8.09 -16.36 11.60
C VAL A 629 6.73 -16.04 10.98
N ASP A 630 5.87 -17.04 10.88
CA ASP A 630 4.51 -16.87 10.38
C ASP A 630 3.52 -16.43 11.47
N GLU A 631 2.29 -16.17 11.06
CA GLU A 631 1.17 -15.71 11.89
C GLU A 631 0.88 -16.56 13.14
N ARG A 632 1.16 -17.88 13.12
CA ARG A 632 0.84 -18.81 14.23
C ARG A 632 1.57 -18.42 15.51
N TYR A 633 2.80 -17.91 15.39
CA TYR A 633 3.61 -17.45 16.51
C TYR A 633 2.99 -16.24 17.20
N TYR A 634 2.54 -15.26 16.42
CA TYR A 634 1.89 -14.05 16.94
C TYR A 634 0.54 -14.39 17.57
N HIS A 635 -0.24 -15.28 16.94
CA HIS A 635 -1.53 -15.70 17.48
C HIS A 635 -1.38 -16.45 18.82
N LEU A 636 -0.42 -17.36 18.95
CA LEU A 636 -0.18 -18.05 20.23
C LEU A 636 0.44 -17.11 21.28
N ALA A 637 1.34 -16.20 20.89
CA ALA A 637 1.90 -15.21 21.82
C ALA A 637 0.81 -14.29 22.40
N ALA A 638 -0.14 -13.84 21.57
CA ALA A 638 -1.30 -13.07 22.02
C ALA A 638 -2.19 -13.88 22.98
N GLN A 639 -2.52 -15.14 22.63
CA GLN A 639 -3.28 -16.03 23.52
C GLN A 639 -2.59 -16.27 24.88
N LEU A 640 -1.28 -16.44 24.90
CA LEU A 640 -0.52 -16.68 26.13
C LEU A 640 -0.39 -15.43 27.00
N LEU A 641 -0.20 -14.25 26.40
CA LEU A 641 -0.20 -12.98 27.11
C LEU A 641 -1.56 -12.73 27.78
N GLU A 642 -2.65 -12.92 27.03
CA GLU A 642 -4.02 -12.74 27.55
C GLU A 642 -4.36 -13.77 28.64
N GLN A 643 -3.95 -15.03 28.49
CA GLN A 643 -4.17 -16.06 29.53
C GLN A 643 -3.38 -15.82 30.82
N GLN A 644 -2.13 -15.34 30.73
CA GLN A 644 -1.30 -15.12 31.92
C GLN A 644 -1.57 -13.77 32.60
N ALA A 645 -2.04 -12.76 31.87
CA ALA A 645 -2.24 -11.41 32.39
C ALA A 645 -3.33 -10.62 31.63
N PRO A 646 -4.62 -11.00 31.73
CA PRO A 646 -5.72 -10.38 30.99
C PRO A 646 -5.74 -8.86 31.17
N GLY A 647 -5.75 -8.10 30.07
CA GLY A 647 -5.83 -6.64 30.08
C GLY A 647 -4.70 -5.90 30.83
N ARG A 648 -3.55 -6.55 31.09
CA ARG A 648 -2.43 -5.96 31.85
C ARG A 648 -1.65 -4.90 31.08
N TRP A 649 -1.64 -4.99 29.74
CA TRP A 649 -0.94 -4.10 28.84
C TRP A 649 -1.84 -3.76 27.66
N SER A 650 -1.83 -2.51 27.23
CA SER A 650 -2.41 -2.11 25.95
C SER A 650 -1.57 -2.61 24.77
N LEU A 651 -2.21 -2.78 23.61
CA LEU A 651 -1.50 -3.13 22.36
C LEU A 651 -0.39 -2.11 22.01
N ALA A 652 -0.59 -0.83 22.37
CA ALA A 652 0.38 0.24 22.17
C ALA A 652 1.63 0.08 23.06
N GLU A 653 1.45 -0.26 24.34
CA GLU A 653 2.57 -0.56 25.26
C GLU A 653 3.32 -1.82 24.83
N LEU A 654 2.60 -2.88 24.44
CA LEU A 654 3.21 -4.10 23.92
C LEU A 654 4.01 -3.84 22.64
N ARG A 655 3.46 -3.07 21.69
CA ARG A 655 4.16 -2.65 20.47
C ARG A 655 5.43 -1.85 20.78
N ALA A 656 5.35 -0.90 21.72
CA ALA A 656 6.50 -0.11 22.14
C ALA A 656 7.61 -0.98 22.75
N ALA A 657 7.24 -1.89 23.66
CA ALA A 657 8.17 -2.83 24.28
C ALA A 657 8.80 -3.80 23.26
N ILE A 658 8.02 -4.37 22.35
CA ILE A 658 8.55 -5.24 21.27
C ILE A 658 9.55 -4.48 20.41
N ARG A 659 9.25 -3.24 20.02
CA ARG A 659 10.16 -2.38 19.23
C ARG A 659 11.46 -2.09 19.97
N GLU A 660 11.38 -1.58 21.20
CA GLU A 660 12.55 -1.24 22.00
C GLU A 660 13.43 -2.47 22.26
N GLN A 661 12.85 -3.57 22.74
CA GLN A 661 13.62 -4.76 23.07
C GLN A 661 14.20 -5.46 21.83
N THR A 662 13.56 -5.34 20.66
CA THR A 662 14.17 -5.82 19.39
C THR A 662 15.40 -5.01 19.00
N LEU A 663 15.38 -3.69 19.19
CA LEU A 663 16.53 -2.82 18.93
C LEU A 663 17.68 -3.13 19.91
N VAL A 664 17.39 -3.23 21.21
CA VAL A 664 18.37 -3.61 22.25
C VAL A 664 18.99 -4.98 21.94
N MET A 665 18.19 -5.99 21.60
CA MET A 665 18.67 -7.33 21.25
C MET A 665 19.59 -7.34 20.02
N ARG A 666 19.29 -6.53 19.00
CA ARG A 666 20.11 -6.46 17.78
C ARG A 666 21.43 -5.70 17.98
N GLN A 667 21.40 -4.56 18.68
CA GLN A 667 22.57 -3.70 18.85
C GLN A 667 23.52 -4.18 19.96
N CYS A 668 22.97 -4.70 21.07
CA CYS A 668 23.76 -5.10 22.24
C CYS A 668 24.00 -6.62 22.32
N GLY A 669 23.37 -7.43 21.45
CA GLY A 669 23.68 -8.85 21.27
C GLY A 669 23.59 -9.66 22.56
N SER A 670 24.70 -10.30 22.97
CA SER A 670 24.72 -11.13 24.18
C SER A 670 24.52 -10.32 25.45
N ALA A 671 24.96 -9.05 25.52
CA ALA A 671 24.79 -8.20 26.70
C ALA A 671 23.30 -7.98 27.05
N ALA A 672 22.43 -7.89 26.03
CA ALA A 672 20.98 -7.79 26.23
C ALA A 672 20.40 -9.04 26.92
N VAL A 673 20.91 -10.23 26.56
CA VAL A 673 20.49 -11.53 27.11
C VAL A 673 21.11 -11.75 28.50
N GLU A 674 22.38 -11.39 28.69
CA GLU A 674 23.10 -11.48 29.97
C GLU A 674 22.49 -10.56 31.05
N ALA A 675 21.85 -9.46 30.66
CA ALA A 675 21.13 -8.56 31.57
C ALA A 675 19.79 -9.14 32.11
N ILE A 676 19.24 -10.23 31.55
CA ILE A 676 17.93 -10.80 31.94
C ILE A 676 17.79 -11.04 33.47
N PRO A 677 18.77 -11.66 34.18
CA PRO A 677 18.67 -11.83 35.63
C PRO A 677 18.66 -10.50 36.41
N GLY A 678 19.26 -9.44 35.85
CA GLY A 678 19.24 -8.09 36.41
C GLY A 678 17.86 -7.45 36.35
N LEU A 679 17.18 -7.54 35.20
CA LEU A 679 15.80 -7.06 35.00
C LEU A 679 14.81 -7.73 35.97
N LEU A 680 15.03 -9.02 36.26
CA LEU A 680 14.17 -9.82 37.13
C LEU A 680 14.48 -9.65 38.64
N LYS A 681 15.43 -8.78 39.01
CA LYS A 681 15.90 -8.60 40.41
C LYS A 681 14.87 -8.09 41.41
N ASN A 682 13.71 -7.60 40.98
CA ASN A 682 12.60 -7.20 41.86
C ASN A 682 11.29 -7.98 41.61
N THR A 683 11.36 -9.15 40.95
CA THR A 683 10.18 -9.94 40.55
C THR A 683 10.01 -11.18 41.43
N PRO A 684 8.78 -11.56 41.86
CA PRO A 684 8.52 -12.82 42.56
C PRO A 684 8.91 -14.07 41.73
N ALA A 685 9.51 -15.07 42.39
CA ALA A 685 9.99 -16.30 41.73
C ALA A 685 8.92 -17.08 40.94
N ASP A 686 7.66 -17.08 41.40
CA ASP A 686 6.53 -17.70 40.68
C ASP A 686 6.23 -17.01 39.34
N THR A 687 6.29 -15.68 39.30
CA THR A 687 6.11 -14.90 38.07
C THR A 687 7.27 -15.12 37.09
N ILE A 688 8.49 -15.25 37.59
CA ILE A 688 9.67 -15.56 36.77
C ILE A 688 9.50 -16.93 36.09
N ARG A 689 9.07 -17.97 36.82
CA ARG A 689 8.88 -19.31 36.24
C ARG A 689 7.77 -19.34 35.18
N LYS A 690 6.63 -18.72 35.45
CA LYS A 690 5.52 -18.60 34.47
C LYS A 690 5.94 -17.93 33.15
N ALA A 691 6.81 -16.93 33.22
CA ALA A 691 7.39 -16.29 32.04
C ALA A 691 8.35 -17.22 31.26
N GLY A 692 9.20 -18.00 31.97
CA GLY A 692 10.05 -19.02 31.34
C GLY A 692 9.25 -20.18 30.71
N GLU A 693 8.16 -20.58 31.34
CA GLU A 693 7.21 -21.58 30.81
C GLU A 693 6.54 -21.07 29.53
N ALA A 694 6.11 -19.81 29.47
CA ALA A 694 5.53 -19.21 28.27
C ALA A 694 6.48 -19.22 27.07
N ILE A 695 7.76 -18.86 27.27
CA ILE A 695 8.81 -18.94 26.24
C ILE A 695 8.98 -20.39 25.74
N THR A 696 8.93 -21.36 26.67
CA THR A 696 9.05 -22.80 26.35
C THR A 696 7.88 -23.30 25.52
N GLN A 697 6.66 -22.87 25.82
CA GLN A 697 5.46 -23.21 25.04
C GLN A 697 5.51 -22.61 23.62
N MET A 698 5.91 -21.34 23.49
CA MET A 698 6.08 -20.67 22.19
C MET A 698 7.20 -21.29 21.33
N ALA A 699 8.28 -21.80 21.96
CA ALA A 699 9.35 -22.48 21.24
C ALA A 699 8.93 -23.86 20.68
N ALA A 700 7.87 -24.47 21.21
CA ALA A 700 7.43 -25.82 20.85
C ALA A 700 6.40 -25.88 19.69
N ILE A 701 6.07 -24.76 19.05
CA ILE A 701 5.03 -24.65 18.02
C ILE A 701 5.32 -25.53 16.78
N ASP A 702 6.57 -25.54 16.30
CA ASP A 702 6.97 -26.35 15.14
C ASP A 702 7.82 -27.55 15.55
N LYS A 703 7.52 -28.69 14.92
CA LYS A 703 8.27 -29.95 15.01
C LYS A 703 8.76 -30.38 13.62
N GLU A 704 9.42 -29.47 12.91
CA GLU A 704 10.15 -29.77 11.68
C GLU A 704 11.58 -30.24 12.05
N PRO A 705 11.99 -31.47 11.72
CA PRO A 705 13.29 -32.01 12.13
C PRO A 705 14.45 -31.49 11.26
N GLY A 706 15.44 -30.84 11.87
CA GLY A 706 16.63 -30.34 11.16
C GLY A 706 17.68 -29.72 12.07
N ALA A 707 18.84 -29.35 11.51
CA ALA A 707 19.96 -28.78 12.26
C ALA A 707 19.63 -27.42 12.93
N GLU A 708 18.62 -26.71 12.43
CA GLU A 708 18.10 -25.47 13.00
C GLU A 708 17.37 -25.70 14.33
N GLU A 709 16.78 -26.89 14.52
CA GLU A 709 16.10 -27.29 15.75
C GLU A 709 17.08 -27.32 16.94
N ASP A 710 18.34 -27.69 16.70
CA ASP A 710 19.37 -27.75 17.75
C ASP A 710 19.86 -26.35 18.16
N ALA A 711 19.95 -25.40 17.22
CA ALA A 711 20.25 -24.00 17.54
C ALA A 711 19.12 -23.35 18.37
N VAL A 712 17.86 -23.63 18.02
CA VAL A 712 16.67 -23.21 18.78
C VAL A 712 16.65 -23.84 20.17
N LYS A 713 16.90 -25.16 20.29
CA LYS A 713 17.00 -25.87 21.59
C LYS A 713 18.08 -25.27 22.48
N HIS A 714 19.27 -24.99 21.94
CA HIS A 714 20.36 -24.41 22.72
C HIS A 714 20.03 -22.98 23.20
N ALA A 715 19.45 -22.14 22.34
CA ALA A 715 18.99 -20.80 22.73
C ALA A 715 17.90 -20.87 23.82
N LEU A 716 16.97 -21.82 23.72
CA LEU A 716 15.93 -22.05 24.72
C LEU A 716 16.52 -22.49 26.06
N GLN A 717 17.45 -23.45 26.06
CA GLN A 717 18.15 -23.90 27.27
C GLN A 717 18.93 -22.77 27.96
N GLN A 718 19.60 -21.92 27.19
CA GLN A 718 20.29 -20.74 27.71
C GLN A 718 19.31 -19.78 28.41
N VAL A 719 18.18 -19.48 27.78
CA VAL A 719 17.15 -18.59 28.35
C VAL A 719 16.50 -19.21 29.59
N GLN A 720 16.17 -20.50 29.56
CA GLN A 720 15.64 -21.24 30.73
C GLN A 720 16.61 -21.19 31.92
N ALA A 721 17.92 -21.38 31.68
CA ALA A 721 18.93 -21.29 32.73
C ALA A 721 19.00 -19.90 33.38
N LEU A 722 18.93 -18.82 32.58
CA LEU A 722 18.90 -17.44 33.08
C LEU A 722 17.65 -17.13 33.90
N PHE A 723 16.48 -17.62 33.46
CA PHE A 723 15.22 -17.46 34.19
C PHE A 723 15.20 -18.25 35.51
N GLU A 724 15.66 -19.51 35.53
CA GLU A 724 15.72 -20.27 36.79
C GLU A 724 16.81 -19.73 37.73
N GLN A 725 17.94 -19.25 37.21
CA GLN A 725 18.95 -18.53 38.01
C GLN A 725 18.33 -17.30 38.71
N ALA A 726 17.54 -16.51 37.98
CA ALA A 726 16.81 -15.38 38.56
C ALA A 726 15.75 -15.84 39.57
N ALA A 727 14.98 -16.89 39.29
CA ALA A 727 13.97 -17.43 40.22
C ALA A 727 14.60 -17.96 41.51
N LEU A 728 15.75 -18.63 41.45
CA LEU A 728 16.52 -19.10 42.60
C LEU A 728 17.05 -17.94 43.45
N ALA A 729 17.52 -16.86 42.82
CA ALA A 729 17.99 -15.66 43.52
C ALA A 729 16.86 -14.93 44.28
N GLN A 730 15.60 -15.15 43.90
CA GLN A 730 14.41 -14.57 44.53
C GLN A 730 13.75 -15.45 45.60
N GLN A 731 14.23 -16.68 45.79
CA GLN A 731 13.73 -17.50 46.88
C GLN A 731 14.16 -16.88 48.21
N PRO A 732 13.26 -16.77 49.20
CA PRO A 732 13.66 -16.32 50.53
C PRO A 732 14.73 -17.28 51.05
N ARG A 733 15.93 -16.76 51.35
CA ARG A 733 16.91 -17.50 52.15
C ARG A 733 16.22 -17.89 53.44
N ILE A 734 15.92 -19.18 53.58
CA ILE A 734 15.51 -19.77 54.85
C ILE A 734 16.63 -19.40 55.83
N GLN A 735 16.33 -18.50 56.76
CA GLN A 735 17.25 -18.24 57.86
C GLN A 735 17.38 -19.57 58.61
N ALA A 736 18.61 -20.09 58.68
CA ALA A 736 18.92 -21.21 59.54
C ALA A 736 18.44 -20.85 60.97
N PRO A 737 17.86 -21.80 61.74
CA PRO A 737 17.32 -21.48 63.05
C PRO A 737 18.37 -20.79 63.91
N LEU A 738 18.03 -19.60 64.42
CA LEU A 738 18.82 -18.93 65.44
C LEU A 738 18.99 -19.88 66.63
N GLU A 739 20.24 -20.20 66.97
CA GLU A 739 20.54 -20.90 68.21
C GLU A 739 19.96 -20.10 69.40
N LEU A 740 19.23 -20.81 70.25
CA LEU A 740 18.59 -20.24 71.44
C LEU A 740 19.66 -19.74 72.42
N ALA A 741 19.88 -18.42 72.43
CA ALA A 741 20.58 -17.77 73.53
C ALA A 741 19.77 -17.97 74.84
N PRO A 742 20.42 -18.31 75.97
CA PRO A 742 19.72 -18.67 77.21
C PRO A 742 19.03 -17.46 77.86
N ALA A 743 17.93 -17.75 78.58
CA ALA A 743 17.02 -16.75 79.13
C ALA A 743 17.66 -15.85 80.22
N PRO A 744 17.26 -14.57 80.32
CA PRO A 744 17.73 -13.67 81.38
C PRO A 744 17.08 -13.98 82.73
N VAL A 745 17.89 -13.92 83.79
CA VAL A 745 17.48 -14.14 85.19
C VAL A 745 16.65 -12.97 85.72
N GLN A 746 15.57 -13.27 86.45
CA GLN A 746 14.72 -12.26 87.11
C GLN A 746 15.26 -11.86 88.50
N THR A 747 15.07 -10.59 88.89
CA THR A 747 15.02 -10.09 90.28
C THR A 747 14.37 -8.68 90.27
N PRO A 748 13.85 -8.12 91.39
CA PRO A 748 12.44 -7.67 91.40
C PRO A 748 12.19 -6.16 91.65
N ALA A 749 10.94 -5.74 91.38
CA ALA A 749 10.12 -4.65 91.96
C ALA A 749 10.78 -3.71 93.02
N ALA A 750 10.60 -2.38 93.11
CA ALA A 750 9.57 -1.39 92.75
C ALA A 750 10.03 -0.02 93.40
N PRO A 751 9.30 1.12 93.47
CA PRO A 751 7.91 1.43 93.09
C PRO A 751 7.70 2.74 92.27
N GLN A 752 6.42 3.03 91.98
CA GLN A 752 5.93 4.18 91.21
C GLN A 752 5.91 5.50 92.00
N ARG A 753 5.91 6.64 91.28
CA ARG A 753 5.26 7.88 91.71
C ARG A 753 4.70 8.64 90.49
N ALA A 754 3.59 9.35 90.68
CA ALA A 754 2.75 9.88 89.61
C ALA A 754 2.72 11.42 89.53
N ALA A 755 2.45 11.91 88.31
CA ALA A 755 1.78 13.17 87.93
C ALA A 755 2.31 14.54 88.44
N VAL A 756 2.39 15.53 87.53
CA VAL A 756 1.41 16.64 87.38
C VAL A 756 1.84 17.56 86.22
N ALA A 757 0.87 18.25 85.59
CA ALA A 757 1.03 19.04 84.36
C ALA A 757 1.36 20.53 84.59
N ALA A 758 1.89 21.21 83.55
CA ALA A 758 1.73 22.66 83.37
C ALA A 758 1.82 23.09 81.89
N ARG A 759 1.04 24.11 81.51
CA ARG A 759 0.94 24.69 80.14
C ARG A 759 2.03 25.74 79.86
N ARG A 760 2.38 25.95 78.58
CA ARG A 760 2.38 27.30 77.94
C ARG A 760 2.61 27.29 76.40
N LYS A 761 1.69 27.98 75.68
CA LYS A 761 1.91 28.71 74.40
C LYS A 761 2.54 30.10 74.73
N PRO A 762 2.99 30.98 73.80
CA PRO A 762 2.72 31.10 72.35
C PRO A 762 4.02 30.95 71.49
N ALA A 763 4.20 31.38 70.22
CA ALA A 763 3.44 32.26 69.31
C ALA A 763 3.67 31.93 67.81
N ALA A 764 3.19 32.80 66.91
CA ALA A 764 3.63 32.94 65.51
C ALA A 764 4.11 34.39 65.27
N PRO A 765 4.83 34.67 64.18
CA PRO A 765 4.32 35.74 63.28
C PRO A 765 4.38 35.40 61.78
N ARG A 766 3.71 36.24 61.00
CA ARG A 766 3.53 36.14 59.54
C ARG A 766 4.66 36.82 58.76
N GLY A 767 4.95 36.32 57.56
CA GLY A 767 4.64 37.11 56.34
C GLY A 767 5.77 37.74 55.51
N LYS A 768 5.86 37.24 54.26
CA LYS A 768 6.14 37.98 53.00
C LYS A 768 7.25 39.05 52.96
N LYS A 769 8.23 38.86 52.06
CA LYS A 769 8.24 39.43 50.68
C LYS A 769 9.56 39.11 49.96
N GLY A 770 9.49 38.77 48.69
CA GLY A 770 10.55 39.08 47.72
C GLY A 770 10.00 40.10 46.71
N VAL A 771 10.88 40.93 46.12
CA VAL A 771 10.80 41.49 44.75
C VAL A 771 12.21 42.01 44.39
N ARG A 772 12.98 41.25 43.62
CA ARG A 772 13.42 41.60 42.25
C ARG A 772 14.09 40.39 41.61
#